data_AF-A0AA96U7L7-F1
#
_entry.id   AF-A0AA96U7L7-F1
#
_cell.length_a   1.000
_cell.length_b   1.000
_cell.length_c   1.000
_cell.angle_alpha   90.00
_cell.angle_beta   90.00
_cell.angle_gamma   90.00
#
_symmetry.space_group_name_H-M   'P 1'
#
loop_
_entity.id
_entity.type
_entity.pdbx_description
1 polymer ?
#
loop_
_entity_poly.entity_id
_entity_poly.type
_entity_poly.pdbx_seq_one_letter_code
_entity_poly.pdbx_strand_id
1 'polypeptide(L)'
;MAVINGTAGADVLTGTAEDDQINALAGNDLIKGSLGADRIDGGAGSDTVDYSASAEAVNVNVRQGLSLAGRGGDSEGDILYSIEGVIGSNYDDIITVGPFSSFIGFRLEGGAGNDVYNIGVGYTPVIVEQAGGGDDEVRVSVINPNNTYLAENVERLTYVGAGNFTGYGNGLDNVITGGSGNDTLYGGAGADQFIGGAGYDTAGYLDSKVGVTVNLKTGVHSGIAAGDTFSEIEAIGGSNYDDTFVGDGSGMDFNGGAGFDTVDYSGSSGAVNVYLRNGAGVPSTGGDAEGTILTAVEHVIGSDYDDTITVGPFSVAIGFRLEGGAGNDVYNIGVGYTPVIVEQAGGGDDEVRVSVINPNNTYLAENVERLTYVGAGNFTGYGNGLDNVITGGSGNDTLYGGAGADQFIGGAGYDTAGYLDSKVGVTVNLKTGVHSGIAAGDTFSEIEAIGGSNYDDTFVGDGSGMDFNGGAGFDTVDYSGSSGAVNVYLRNGAGVPSTGGDAEGTILTAVEHVIGSDYDDTITVGPFSVAIGFRLEGGAGNDVYNIGVGYTPVIVEQAGGGDDEVRVSVINPNNTYLAENVERLTYVGAGNFTGYGNGLDNVITGGSGNDTLYGGAGADQFIGGAGYDTAGYLDSKVGVTVNLKTGVHSGIAAGDTFSEIEAIGGSNYDDTFVGDGSGMDFNGGAGFDTVDYSGSSGAVNVYLRNGAGVPSTGGDAEGTILTAVEHVIGSDYDDTITVGPFSVAIGFRLEGGAGNDVYNIGVGYTPVIVEQAGGGDDEVRVSVINPNNTYLAENVERLTYVGAGNFTGYGNGLDNVITGGSGNDTLYGGAGADQFIGGAGYDTAGYIDSKEAMVLNLRTNVVSGIGTGDTFTSIEAFGGSNFNDVFYGGSTATGIDGAGGQDMVTYELSEEAVTIDLLTSTANKGDAAGDTYTRVEIFQGSGLNDTLLGSNVGDTFIGGAGADTIDGRAGVDGVWYITNSTAVSINLQTQINQGGDAEGDVLLNIERVVGSHFDDVLIGDSGANYLEGGLGNDLINGGDGNDYIYGGLYSQIAPFTLEGQTNGPQADTLYGGSGNDNIVTAADDRGSRAYGEAGADVITVVHGTADGGDGNDVLTGTGLDFSLFGGAGDDKLVLKASGRAEGGEGDDTYTVDTSALVTIQDTGASRGDKLVLSYIRSVDLLMDRIGADLYLHRSKYTAGEEPKEGVLLKDWFAGYNTIEQIQTSDIQLISLPTSSSAMFA
;
A
#
# COMPACT_ATOMS: atom_id res chain seq x y z
N MET A 1 121.36 -2.15 -18.38
CA MET A 1 120.30 -2.43 -19.36
C MET A 1 120.08 -3.91 -19.52
N ALA A 2 119.50 -4.49 -18.47
CA ALA A 2 118.72 -5.69 -18.65
C ALA A 2 117.43 -5.30 -19.38
N VAL A 3 116.91 -6.25 -20.16
CA VAL A 3 115.56 -6.16 -20.72
C VAL A 3 114.73 -7.18 -19.98
N ILE A 4 113.78 -6.70 -19.20
CA ILE A 4 112.88 -7.51 -18.38
C ILE A 4 111.53 -7.51 -19.08
N ASN A 5 111.09 -8.68 -19.52
CA ASN A 5 109.80 -8.84 -20.19
C ASN A 5 108.86 -9.67 -19.33
N GLY A 6 107.64 -9.18 -19.19
CA GLY A 6 106.53 -9.90 -18.59
C GLY A 6 105.91 -10.93 -19.54
N THR A 7 104.75 -11.41 -19.14
CA THR A 7 103.92 -12.40 -19.82
C THR A 7 102.63 -11.76 -20.32
N ALA A 8 101.61 -12.57 -20.61
CA ALA A 8 100.28 -12.07 -21.00
C ALA A 8 99.26 -12.17 -19.85
N GLY A 9 99.73 -12.43 -18.62
CA GLY A 9 98.93 -12.41 -17.40
C GLY A 9 99.56 -11.46 -16.38
N ALA A 10 98.91 -11.30 -15.22
CA ALA A 10 99.40 -10.40 -14.17
C ALA A 10 100.78 -10.82 -13.62
N ASP A 11 101.75 -9.91 -13.72
CA ASP A 11 103.15 -10.11 -13.36
C ASP A 11 103.60 -9.20 -12.21
N VAL A 12 104.60 -9.66 -11.47
CA VAL A 12 105.36 -8.84 -10.52
C VAL A 12 106.79 -8.74 -11.03
N LEU A 13 107.18 -7.56 -11.49
CA LEU A 13 108.47 -7.30 -12.11
C LEU A 13 109.34 -6.43 -11.19
N THR A 14 110.63 -6.75 -11.12
CA THR A 14 111.60 -5.99 -10.33
C THR A 14 112.83 -5.74 -11.17
N GLY A 15 113.14 -4.45 -11.36
CA GLY A 15 114.36 -3.97 -11.99
C GLY A 15 115.60 -4.26 -11.16
N THR A 16 116.75 -4.06 -11.78
CA THR A 16 118.06 -4.08 -11.12
C THR A 16 118.41 -2.67 -10.63
N ALA A 17 119.60 -2.50 -10.06
CA ALA A 17 120.05 -1.18 -9.58
C ALA A 17 120.75 -0.33 -10.66
N GLU A 18 120.59 -0.68 -11.94
CA GLU A 18 121.20 -0.03 -13.11
C GLU A 18 120.09 0.22 -14.15
N ASP A 19 120.29 1.17 -15.08
CA ASP A 19 119.27 1.53 -16.09
C ASP A 19 118.71 0.30 -16.83
N ASP A 20 117.41 0.07 -16.71
CA ASP A 20 116.69 -1.08 -17.24
C ASP A 20 115.56 -0.69 -18.22
N GLN A 21 115.21 -1.67 -19.05
CA GLN A 21 114.00 -1.60 -19.88
C GLN A 21 113.04 -2.69 -19.41
N ILE A 22 111.93 -2.28 -18.83
CA ILE A 22 110.90 -3.16 -18.30
C ILE A 22 109.67 -3.04 -19.20
N ASN A 23 109.30 -4.14 -19.86
CA ASN A 23 108.08 -4.22 -20.66
C ASN A 23 107.16 -5.30 -20.04
N ALA A 24 106.08 -4.89 -19.38
CA ALA A 24 105.21 -5.82 -18.65
C ALA A 24 104.22 -6.56 -19.58
N LEU A 25 103.89 -5.94 -20.71
CA LEU A 25 103.10 -6.48 -21.82
C LEU A 25 101.60 -6.49 -21.58
N ALA A 26 100.98 -7.60 -21.16
CA ALA A 26 99.52 -7.64 -20.99
C ALA A 26 99.20 -8.34 -19.68
N GLY A 27 98.30 -7.78 -18.88
CA GLY A 27 98.14 -8.17 -17.49
C GLY A 27 97.85 -6.94 -16.64
N ASN A 28 97.52 -7.14 -15.37
CA ASN A 28 97.55 -6.05 -14.41
C ASN A 28 98.83 -6.22 -13.60
N ASP A 29 99.84 -5.44 -13.92
CA ASP A 29 101.21 -5.71 -13.51
C ASP A 29 101.66 -4.79 -12.37
N LEU A 30 102.50 -5.32 -11.47
CA LEU A 30 103.15 -4.57 -10.40
C LEU A 30 104.64 -4.48 -10.68
N ILE A 31 105.15 -3.26 -10.85
CA ILE A 31 106.50 -3.00 -11.35
C ILE A 31 107.30 -2.21 -10.31
N LYS A 32 108.41 -2.77 -9.86
CA LYS A 32 109.40 -2.09 -9.01
C LYS A 32 110.59 -1.69 -9.87
N GLY A 33 110.74 -0.41 -10.20
CA GLY A 33 111.88 0.11 -10.97
C GLY A 33 113.20 -0.19 -10.27
N SER A 34 113.26 0.13 -8.96
CA SER A 34 114.52 0.18 -8.19
C SER A 34 115.44 1.31 -8.71
N LEU A 35 116.69 1.36 -8.27
CA LEU A 35 117.62 2.43 -8.68
C LEU A 35 117.99 2.30 -10.17
N GLY A 36 118.08 3.42 -10.88
CA GLY A 36 118.43 3.45 -12.30
C GLY A 36 117.56 4.48 -13.03
N ALA A 37 117.94 4.90 -14.24
CA ALA A 37 117.07 5.69 -15.09
C ALA A 37 116.29 4.75 -16.03
N ASP A 38 115.15 4.27 -15.57
CA ASP A 38 114.45 3.16 -16.19
C ASP A 38 113.45 3.61 -17.26
N ARG A 39 113.24 2.72 -18.23
CA ARG A 39 112.11 2.80 -19.15
C ARG A 39 111.11 1.72 -18.79
N ILE A 40 109.99 2.13 -18.21
CA ILE A 40 108.94 1.24 -17.72
C ILE A 40 107.71 1.39 -18.61
N ASP A 41 107.35 0.30 -19.29
CA ASP A 41 106.14 0.17 -20.09
C ASP A 41 105.24 -0.92 -19.48
N GLY A 42 104.10 -0.51 -18.91
CA GLY A 42 103.11 -1.43 -18.35
C GLY A 42 102.37 -2.24 -19.43
N GLY A 43 102.23 -1.67 -20.62
CA GLY A 43 101.50 -2.30 -21.71
C GLY A 43 99.98 -2.24 -21.54
N ALA A 44 99.30 -3.38 -21.64
CA ALA A 44 97.85 -3.48 -21.72
C ALA A 44 97.25 -4.09 -20.45
N GLY A 45 96.61 -3.25 -19.66
CA GLY A 45 95.84 -3.62 -18.48
C GLY A 45 95.83 -2.46 -17.50
N SER A 46 95.82 -2.76 -16.20
CA SER A 46 95.94 -1.76 -15.14
C SER A 46 97.26 -1.98 -14.41
N ASP A 47 98.25 -1.15 -14.73
CA ASP A 47 99.63 -1.39 -14.32
C ASP A 47 100.08 -0.37 -13.29
N THR A 48 100.78 -0.85 -12.25
CA THR A 48 101.20 -0.04 -11.10
C THR A 48 102.71 -0.04 -10.96
N VAL A 49 103.30 1.16 -10.88
CA VAL A 49 104.69 1.32 -10.47
C VAL A 49 104.78 1.55 -8.96
N ASP A 50 105.68 0.83 -8.29
CA ASP A 50 105.84 0.82 -6.85
C ASP A 50 107.22 1.38 -6.44
N TYR A 51 107.19 2.60 -5.89
CA TYR A 51 108.33 3.33 -5.33
C TYR A 51 108.36 3.31 -3.80
N SER A 52 107.57 2.47 -3.13
CA SER A 52 107.45 2.44 -1.66
C SER A 52 108.74 2.11 -0.90
N ALA A 53 109.72 1.51 -1.59
CA ALA A 53 111.04 1.23 -1.03
C ALA A 53 112.03 2.40 -1.14
N SER A 54 111.67 3.47 -1.85
CA SER A 54 112.52 4.64 -2.07
C SER A 54 112.90 5.30 -0.75
N ALA A 55 114.19 5.63 -0.60
CA ALA A 55 114.72 6.28 0.60
C ALA A 55 114.56 7.81 0.58
N GLU A 56 114.00 8.38 -0.48
CA GLU A 56 113.69 9.81 -0.66
C GLU A 56 112.34 9.96 -1.37
N ALA A 57 111.77 11.16 -1.28
CA ALA A 57 110.55 11.52 -1.99
C ALA A 57 110.70 11.38 -3.52
N VAL A 58 109.61 11.01 -4.16
CA VAL A 58 109.49 10.80 -5.59
C VAL A 58 108.54 11.83 -6.20
N ASN A 59 108.94 12.34 -7.36
CA ASN A 59 108.11 13.19 -8.19
C ASN A 59 107.91 12.52 -9.54
N VAL A 60 106.70 12.04 -9.74
CA VAL A 60 106.36 11.22 -10.88
C VAL A 60 105.17 11.78 -11.63
N ASN A 61 105.23 11.62 -12.94
CA ASN A 61 104.20 12.07 -13.85
C ASN A 61 103.64 10.88 -14.62
N VAL A 62 102.34 10.65 -14.49
CA VAL A 62 101.64 9.64 -15.29
C VAL A 62 100.73 10.31 -16.31
N ARG A 63 100.82 9.86 -17.56
CA ARG A 63 100.04 10.33 -18.72
C ARG A 63 100.06 9.28 -19.83
N GLN A 64 99.12 9.35 -20.79
CA GLN A 64 99.18 8.51 -21.99
C GLN A 64 100.27 9.00 -22.94
N GLY A 65 101.31 8.19 -23.16
CA GLY A 65 102.50 8.54 -23.93
C GLY A 65 103.74 8.68 -23.05
N LEU A 66 104.91 8.96 -23.64
CA LEU A 66 106.16 9.14 -22.90
C LEU A 66 105.97 10.17 -21.78
N SER A 67 106.05 9.75 -20.52
CA SER A 67 106.02 10.66 -19.37
C SER A 67 107.21 11.63 -19.41
N LEU A 68 107.16 12.64 -18.53
CA LEU A 68 108.39 13.34 -18.16
C LEU A 68 109.25 12.38 -17.32
N ALA A 69 110.58 12.55 -17.41
CA ALA A 69 111.48 11.82 -16.52
C ALA A 69 111.16 12.16 -15.07
N GLY A 70 110.92 11.13 -14.26
CA GLY A 70 110.74 11.20 -12.82
C GLY A 70 111.96 11.82 -12.16
N ARG A 71 111.76 12.31 -10.93
CA ARG A 71 112.79 13.00 -10.15
C ARG A 71 112.73 12.56 -8.70
N GLY A 72 113.88 12.38 -8.08
CA GLY A 72 114.01 12.03 -6.68
C GLY A 72 113.95 10.52 -6.43
N GLY A 73 114.79 10.08 -5.48
CA GLY A 73 114.83 8.69 -5.02
C GLY A 73 114.95 7.66 -6.14
N ASP A 74 114.18 6.58 -6.03
CA ASP A 74 114.15 5.50 -6.99
C ASP A 74 113.42 5.87 -8.30
N SER A 75 112.83 7.07 -8.42
CA SER A 75 112.18 7.55 -9.64
C SER A 75 113.09 8.43 -10.52
N GLU A 76 114.31 8.74 -10.08
CA GLU A 76 115.20 9.70 -10.75
C GLU A 76 115.60 9.23 -12.15
N GLY A 77 115.09 9.92 -13.18
CA GLY A 77 115.35 9.59 -14.57
C GLY A 77 114.34 8.62 -15.20
N ASP A 78 113.43 8.04 -14.42
CA ASP A 78 112.45 7.06 -14.87
C ASP A 78 111.45 7.67 -15.85
N ILE A 79 111.18 6.97 -16.94
CA ILE A 79 110.14 7.34 -17.89
C ILE A 79 109.09 6.23 -17.92
N LEU A 80 107.90 6.60 -17.49
CA LEU A 80 106.72 5.75 -17.38
C LEU A 80 105.87 5.82 -18.65
N TYR A 81 105.39 4.66 -19.09
CA TYR A 81 104.52 4.52 -20.25
C TYR A 81 103.44 3.47 -19.95
N SER A 82 102.18 3.77 -20.27
CA SER A 82 101.02 2.93 -19.93
C SER A 82 101.04 2.48 -18.47
N ILE A 83 101.14 3.44 -17.56
CA ILE A 83 101.11 3.23 -16.11
C ILE A 83 99.91 3.99 -15.56
N GLU A 84 99.02 3.26 -14.89
CA GLU A 84 97.76 3.75 -14.35
C GLU A 84 97.79 3.80 -12.81
N GLY A 85 98.75 3.11 -12.18
CA GLY A 85 98.96 3.10 -10.74
C GLY A 85 100.34 3.64 -10.34
N VAL A 86 100.39 4.44 -9.29
CA VAL A 86 101.63 4.88 -8.64
C VAL A 86 101.51 4.63 -7.14
N ILE A 87 102.49 3.95 -6.56
CA ILE A 87 102.72 3.91 -5.13
C ILE A 87 104.00 4.71 -4.85
N GLY A 88 103.87 5.79 -4.09
CA GLY A 88 104.93 6.68 -3.65
C GLY A 88 105.76 6.09 -2.51
N SER A 89 106.64 6.92 -1.98
CA SER A 89 107.58 6.65 -0.89
C SER A 89 106.92 6.87 0.49
N ASN A 90 107.73 7.05 1.55
CA ASN A 90 107.23 7.47 2.85
C ASN A 90 107.67 8.91 3.18
N TYR A 91 107.84 9.74 2.15
CA TYR A 91 108.24 11.14 2.22
C TYR A 91 107.36 11.98 1.29
N ASP A 92 107.35 13.30 1.48
CA ASP A 92 106.55 14.28 0.74
C ASP A 92 106.67 14.15 -0.80
N ASP A 93 105.76 13.39 -1.39
CA ASP A 93 105.75 13.02 -2.78
C ASP A 93 104.91 13.98 -3.61
N ILE A 94 105.24 14.07 -4.90
CA ILE A 94 104.43 14.81 -5.87
C ILE A 94 104.03 13.87 -6.99
N ILE A 95 102.76 13.49 -6.98
CA ILE A 95 102.21 12.60 -8.00
C ILE A 95 101.31 13.42 -8.90
N THR A 96 101.72 13.56 -10.17
CA THR A 96 101.02 14.39 -11.15
C THR A 96 100.37 13.54 -12.22
N VAL A 97 99.06 13.74 -12.40
CA VAL A 97 98.33 13.20 -13.54
C VAL A 97 98.26 14.27 -14.62
N GLY A 98 99.05 14.08 -15.68
CA GLY A 98 99.18 15.04 -16.76
C GLY A 98 97.94 15.12 -17.67
N PRO A 99 97.73 16.23 -18.39
CA PRO A 99 96.63 16.35 -19.35
C PRO A 99 96.77 15.32 -20.49
N PHE A 100 95.64 14.93 -21.10
CA PHE A 100 95.51 14.02 -22.26
C PHE A 100 95.47 12.49 -22.03
N SER A 101 95.02 12.00 -20.87
CA SER A 101 94.66 10.58 -20.73
C SER A 101 93.21 10.31 -21.19
N SER A 102 93.02 9.38 -22.14
CA SER A 102 91.68 8.81 -22.43
C SER A 102 91.30 7.69 -21.44
N PHE A 103 92.26 7.23 -20.63
CA PHE A 103 92.04 6.32 -19.52
C PHE A 103 91.35 7.04 -18.37
N ILE A 104 90.41 6.34 -17.75
CA ILE A 104 89.70 6.72 -16.53
C ILE A 104 90.04 5.67 -15.47
N GLY A 105 90.57 6.10 -14.31
CA GLY A 105 90.86 5.19 -13.20
C GLY A 105 92.31 5.14 -12.72
N PHE A 106 93.08 6.24 -12.81
CA PHE A 106 94.38 6.30 -12.13
C PHE A 106 94.21 6.01 -10.64
N ARG A 107 95.14 5.23 -10.07
CA ARG A 107 95.26 4.99 -8.64
C ARG A 107 96.58 5.56 -8.14
N LEU A 108 96.51 6.53 -7.23
CA LEU A 108 97.67 7.22 -6.68
C LEU A 108 97.71 6.95 -5.18
N GLU A 109 98.84 6.44 -4.70
CA GLU A 109 99.12 6.28 -3.28
C GLU A 109 100.41 7.07 -3.00
N GLY A 110 100.37 8.04 -2.10
CA GLY A 110 101.49 8.90 -1.73
C GLY A 110 102.35 8.21 -0.68
N GLY A 111 101.72 7.84 0.43
CA GLY A 111 102.30 6.94 1.43
C GLY A 111 102.26 7.56 2.81
N ALA A 112 103.39 8.04 3.29
CA ALA A 112 103.47 8.89 4.47
C ALA A 112 104.30 10.12 4.08
N GLY A 113 104.20 11.22 4.82
CA GLY A 113 104.68 12.52 4.37
C GLY A 113 103.51 13.40 3.93
N ASN A 114 103.81 14.65 3.61
CA ASN A 114 102.84 15.61 3.11
C ASN A 114 102.83 15.58 1.58
N ASP A 115 101.87 14.86 1.03
CA ASP A 115 101.84 14.50 -0.38
C ASP A 115 100.95 15.46 -1.18
N VAL A 116 101.37 15.76 -2.42
CA VAL A 116 100.63 16.65 -3.33
C VAL A 116 100.20 15.92 -4.59
N TYR A 117 98.88 15.84 -4.75
CA TYR A 117 98.21 15.26 -5.90
C TYR A 117 97.78 16.35 -6.88
N ASN A 118 98.57 16.53 -7.94
CA ASN A 118 98.25 17.50 -8.98
C ASN A 118 97.37 16.85 -10.05
N ILE A 119 96.10 17.25 -10.10
CA ILE A 119 95.10 16.70 -11.01
C ILE A 119 94.89 17.65 -12.20
N GLY A 120 95.44 17.25 -13.35
CA GLY A 120 95.35 17.97 -14.63
C GLY A 120 94.31 17.41 -15.61
N VAL A 121 93.37 16.59 -15.12
CA VAL A 121 92.35 15.88 -15.93
C VAL A 121 90.95 16.14 -15.38
N GLY A 122 89.92 16.02 -16.23
CA GLY A 122 88.52 16.30 -15.89
C GLY A 122 87.80 15.19 -15.12
N TYR A 123 88.50 14.47 -14.25
CA TYR A 123 87.95 13.51 -13.29
C TYR A 123 88.91 13.40 -12.10
N THR A 124 88.42 12.96 -10.94
CA THR A 124 89.26 12.74 -9.76
C THR A 124 89.84 11.32 -9.78
N PRO A 125 91.17 11.13 -9.78
CA PRO A 125 91.80 9.81 -9.59
C PRO A 125 91.42 9.17 -8.25
N VAL A 126 91.60 7.85 -8.14
CA VAL A 126 91.53 7.16 -6.85
C VAL A 126 92.80 7.51 -6.07
N ILE A 127 92.67 8.34 -5.06
CA ILE A 127 93.75 8.70 -4.14
C ILE A 127 93.62 7.83 -2.88
N VAL A 128 94.73 7.28 -2.39
CA VAL A 128 94.76 6.45 -1.19
C VAL A 128 95.85 6.96 -0.26
N GLU A 129 95.44 7.40 0.93
CA GLU A 129 96.32 7.91 1.96
C GLU A 129 96.27 7.11 3.27
N GLN A 130 97.39 7.14 3.99
CA GLN A 130 97.48 6.52 5.31
C GLN A 130 96.92 7.46 6.39
N ALA A 131 96.21 6.89 7.35
CA ALA A 131 95.75 7.66 8.51
C ALA A 131 96.94 8.24 9.29
N GLY A 132 97.01 9.57 9.37
CA GLY A 132 98.14 10.29 9.98
C GLY A 132 99.42 10.29 9.13
N GLY A 133 99.28 10.13 7.81
CA GLY A 133 100.36 10.18 6.81
C GLY A 133 101.03 11.55 6.72
N GLY A 134 100.25 12.64 6.74
CA GLY A 134 100.75 14.02 6.64
C GLY A 134 99.60 15.05 6.61
N ASP A 135 99.87 16.24 6.07
CA ASP A 135 98.87 17.23 5.63
C ASP A 135 98.89 17.24 4.10
N ASP A 136 97.89 16.57 3.52
CA ASP A 136 97.89 16.18 2.12
C ASP A 136 97.00 17.09 1.27
N GLU A 137 97.43 17.40 0.04
CA GLU A 137 96.73 18.34 -0.85
C GLU A 137 96.32 17.70 -2.18
N VAL A 138 95.01 17.77 -2.48
CA VAL A 138 94.51 17.60 -3.85
C VAL A 138 94.41 18.96 -4.51
N ARG A 139 95.27 19.19 -5.50
CA ARG A 139 95.25 20.42 -6.28
C ARG A 139 94.65 20.19 -7.66
N VAL A 140 93.51 20.81 -7.92
CA VAL A 140 92.74 20.65 -9.16
C VAL A 140 92.90 21.87 -10.04
N SER A 141 93.21 21.63 -11.32
CA SER A 141 93.38 22.70 -12.32
C SER A 141 92.35 22.67 -13.46
N VAL A 142 91.55 21.60 -13.54
CA VAL A 142 90.51 21.40 -14.56
C VAL A 142 89.24 20.93 -13.87
N ILE A 143 88.10 21.56 -14.19
CA ILE A 143 86.81 21.22 -13.59
C ILE A 143 86.46 19.76 -13.89
N ASN A 144 86.13 19.01 -12.83
CA ASN A 144 85.50 17.71 -12.94
C ASN A 144 83.98 17.92 -13.10
N PRO A 145 83.36 17.56 -14.23
CA PRO A 145 81.92 17.72 -14.43
C PRO A 145 81.07 16.83 -13.52
N ASN A 146 81.68 15.85 -12.84
CA ASN A 146 81.04 15.00 -11.83
C ASN A 146 81.39 15.44 -10.39
N ASN A 147 81.89 16.65 -10.21
CA ASN A 147 82.39 17.24 -8.96
C ASN A 147 83.68 16.57 -8.45
N THR A 148 84.45 17.32 -7.65
CA THR A 148 85.65 16.79 -7.00
C THR A 148 85.36 16.45 -5.56
N TYR A 149 85.71 15.23 -5.13
CA TYR A 149 85.61 14.77 -3.75
C TYR A 149 87.00 14.49 -3.20
N LEU A 150 87.31 14.96 -1.99
CA LEU A 150 88.53 14.56 -1.28
C LEU A 150 88.46 13.09 -0.88
N ALA A 151 89.60 12.40 -0.98
CA ALA A 151 89.76 11.05 -0.46
C ALA A 151 89.78 11.08 1.08
N GLU A 152 89.57 9.92 1.71
CA GLU A 152 89.74 9.79 3.16
C GLU A 152 91.19 10.09 3.56
N ASN A 153 91.39 10.75 4.71
CA ASN A 153 92.69 11.18 5.22
C ASN A 153 93.42 12.24 4.37
N VAL A 154 92.67 13.07 3.63
CA VAL A 154 93.25 14.22 2.90
C VAL A 154 92.65 15.53 3.40
N GLU A 155 93.48 16.51 3.75
CA GLU A 155 93.04 17.69 4.49
C GLU A 155 92.69 18.88 3.60
N ARG A 156 93.28 18.99 2.39
CA ARG A 156 93.20 20.22 1.57
C ARG A 156 92.70 19.97 0.15
N LEU A 157 91.67 20.72 -0.24
CA LEU A 157 91.19 20.83 -1.62
C LEU A 157 91.40 22.24 -2.15
N THR A 158 92.30 22.38 -3.13
CA THR A 158 92.58 23.68 -3.76
C THR A 158 92.20 23.63 -5.23
N TYR A 159 91.24 24.47 -5.65
CA TYR A 159 90.99 24.73 -7.06
C TYR A 159 91.75 25.98 -7.52
N VAL A 160 92.66 25.82 -8.49
CA VAL A 160 93.48 26.92 -9.02
C VAL A 160 93.06 27.37 -10.42
N GLY A 161 91.92 26.86 -10.91
CA GLY A 161 91.41 27.15 -12.26
C GLY A 161 90.47 28.37 -12.32
N ALA A 162 89.85 28.54 -13.48
CA ALA A 162 88.82 29.56 -13.72
C ALA A 162 87.50 28.89 -14.13
N GLY A 163 86.37 29.42 -13.65
CA GLY A 163 85.02 28.90 -13.84
C GLY A 163 84.46 28.24 -12.58
N ASN A 164 83.13 28.11 -12.52
CA ASN A 164 82.36 27.63 -11.37
C ASN A 164 82.79 26.22 -10.94
N PHE A 165 83.40 26.14 -9.78
CA PHE A 165 83.90 24.92 -9.17
C PHE A 165 82.92 24.37 -8.14
N THR A 166 82.77 23.04 -8.13
CA THR A 166 82.07 22.35 -7.05
C THR A 166 83.02 21.35 -6.41
N GLY A 167 83.36 21.63 -5.15
CA GLY A 167 84.30 20.85 -4.35
C GLY A 167 83.62 20.27 -3.11
N TYR A 168 83.94 19.02 -2.81
CA TYR A 168 83.51 18.29 -1.63
C TYR A 168 84.72 17.88 -0.80
N GLY A 169 84.71 18.21 0.48
CA GLY A 169 85.64 17.69 1.48
C GLY A 169 85.28 16.28 1.94
N ASN A 170 85.72 15.91 3.13
CA ASN A 170 85.56 14.59 3.74
C ASN A 170 85.09 14.72 5.21
N GLY A 171 85.53 13.83 6.10
CA GLY A 171 85.12 13.82 7.52
C GLY A 171 86.11 14.50 8.47
N LEU A 172 87.07 15.26 7.94
CA LEU A 172 88.11 15.97 8.68
C LEU A 172 87.87 17.48 8.64
N ASP A 173 88.59 18.22 9.48
CA ASP A 173 88.64 19.68 9.42
C ASP A 173 89.36 20.12 8.12
N ASN A 174 88.61 20.35 7.05
CA ASN A 174 89.15 20.62 5.72
C ASN A 174 89.36 22.11 5.46
N VAL A 175 90.37 22.40 4.63
CA VAL A 175 90.52 23.71 4.00
C VAL A 175 90.15 23.60 2.52
N ILE A 176 89.04 24.23 2.14
CA ILE A 176 88.52 24.19 0.78
C ILE A 176 88.58 25.60 0.19
N THR A 177 89.42 25.77 -0.83
CA THR A 177 89.61 27.05 -1.51
C THR A 177 89.09 26.99 -2.94
N GLY A 178 88.10 27.84 -3.20
CA GLY A 178 87.57 28.14 -4.53
C GLY A 178 88.55 28.96 -5.37
N GLY A 179 88.21 29.09 -6.65
CA GLY A 179 89.01 29.79 -7.65
C GLY A 179 88.39 31.13 -8.02
N SER A 180 88.30 31.39 -9.33
CA SER A 180 87.48 32.49 -9.85
C SER A 180 86.26 31.92 -10.56
N GLY A 181 85.09 32.52 -10.35
CA GLY A 181 83.81 31.94 -10.75
C GLY A 181 82.85 31.94 -9.57
N ASN A 182 81.61 31.50 -9.79
CA ASN A 182 80.66 31.30 -8.69
C ASN A 182 80.81 29.88 -8.19
N ASP A 183 81.55 29.70 -7.11
CA ASP A 183 81.95 28.42 -6.60
C ASP A 183 80.96 27.91 -5.53
N THR A 184 80.83 26.59 -5.44
CA THR A 184 79.97 25.93 -4.44
C THR A 184 80.80 24.91 -3.68
N LEU A 185 80.97 25.15 -2.38
CA LEU A 185 81.90 24.41 -1.54
C LEU A 185 81.13 23.64 -0.46
N TYR A 186 81.41 22.34 -0.36
CA TYR A 186 80.84 21.43 0.65
C TYR A 186 81.97 20.84 1.49
N GLY A 187 81.92 21.05 2.79
CA GLY A 187 82.99 20.67 3.73
C GLY A 187 82.96 19.20 4.09
N GLY A 188 81.75 18.64 4.21
CA GLY A 188 81.54 17.36 4.86
C GLY A 188 81.37 17.55 6.36
N ALA A 189 81.91 16.64 7.16
CA ALA A 189 81.88 16.78 8.62
C ALA A 189 83.26 17.24 9.10
N GLY A 190 83.29 18.12 10.10
CA GLY A 190 84.54 18.72 10.56
C GLY A 190 84.28 20.17 10.92
N ALA A 191 85.31 20.88 11.40
CA ALA A 191 85.32 22.33 11.46
C ALA A 191 86.02 22.87 10.22
N ASP A 192 85.25 23.16 9.19
CA ASP A 192 85.75 23.44 7.85
C ASP A 192 86.00 24.92 7.60
N GLN A 193 86.98 25.23 6.75
CA GLN A 193 87.26 26.58 6.29
C GLN A 193 86.87 26.74 4.82
N PHE A 194 85.82 27.51 4.57
CA PHE A 194 85.37 27.87 3.22
C PHE A 194 85.94 29.21 2.80
N ILE A 195 86.70 29.19 1.70
CA ILE A 195 87.28 30.38 1.08
C ILE A 195 86.77 30.42 -0.36
N GLY A 196 85.79 31.27 -0.64
CA GLY A 196 85.10 31.31 -1.94
C GLY A 196 85.98 31.83 -3.07
N GLY A 197 86.64 32.97 -2.84
CA GLY A 197 87.49 33.60 -3.83
C GLY A 197 86.76 34.72 -4.57
N ALA A 198 86.87 34.73 -5.90
CA ALA A 198 86.31 35.81 -6.71
C ALA A 198 85.04 35.37 -7.45
N GLY A 199 83.88 35.82 -6.99
CA GLY A 199 82.60 35.55 -7.62
C GLY A 199 81.43 35.82 -6.70
N TYR A 200 80.35 35.07 -6.90
CA TYR A 200 79.29 34.90 -5.90
C TYR A 200 79.37 33.47 -5.42
N ASP A 201 79.91 33.28 -4.23
CA ASP A 201 80.35 31.99 -3.73
C ASP A 201 79.41 31.47 -2.64
N THR A 202 79.15 30.17 -2.67
CA THR A 202 78.19 29.50 -1.79
C THR A 202 78.88 28.45 -0.93
N ALA A 203 78.77 28.60 0.39
CA ALA A 203 79.02 27.49 1.31
C ALA A 203 77.73 26.67 1.44
N GLY A 204 77.79 25.38 1.12
CA GLY A 204 76.62 24.52 1.05
C GLY A 204 76.67 23.37 2.04
N TYR A 205 75.49 22.94 2.49
CA TYR A 205 75.32 21.85 3.47
C TYR A 205 74.43 20.71 2.97
N LEU A 206 74.34 20.55 1.64
CA LEU A 206 73.49 19.54 0.98
C LEU A 206 73.86 18.09 1.36
N ASP A 207 75.11 17.89 1.74
CA ASP A 207 75.67 16.62 2.22
C ASP A 207 75.37 16.33 3.70
N SER A 208 74.73 17.27 4.42
CA SER A 208 74.23 17.03 5.76
C SER A 208 73.12 15.99 5.79
N LYS A 209 73.09 15.21 6.88
CA LYS A 209 72.05 14.20 7.16
C LYS A 209 70.97 14.70 8.14
N VAL A 210 71.08 15.95 8.59
CA VAL A 210 70.16 16.64 9.51
C VAL A 210 70.11 18.12 9.15
N GLY A 211 69.11 18.85 9.67
CA GLY A 211 69.06 20.31 9.55
C GLY A 211 70.26 20.98 10.20
N VAL A 212 70.72 22.07 9.61
CA VAL A 212 71.83 22.88 10.11
C VAL A 212 71.31 24.20 10.68
N THR A 213 72.03 24.72 11.67
CA THR A 213 71.82 26.08 12.16
C THR A 213 73.03 26.92 11.82
N VAL A 214 72.84 28.00 11.06
CA VAL A 214 73.88 28.98 10.77
C VAL A 214 73.52 30.31 11.43
N ASN A 215 74.10 30.54 12.61
CA ASN A 215 73.91 31.78 13.34
C ASN A 215 75.11 32.72 13.13
N LEU A 216 74.98 33.69 12.22
CA LEU A 216 76.03 34.65 11.90
C LEU A 216 76.26 35.65 13.04
N LYS A 217 75.21 35.95 13.80
CA LYS A 217 75.25 36.92 14.89
C LYS A 217 76.14 36.47 16.06
N THR A 218 76.15 35.17 16.35
CA THR A 218 76.95 34.57 17.44
C THR A 218 78.18 33.82 16.95
N GLY A 219 78.23 33.43 15.67
CA GLY A 219 79.23 32.54 15.10
C GLY A 219 79.13 31.10 15.60
N VAL A 220 77.99 30.72 16.20
CA VAL A 220 77.77 29.36 16.72
C VAL A 220 76.84 28.60 15.78
N HIS A 221 77.41 27.62 15.08
CA HIS A 221 76.71 26.80 14.10
C HIS A 221 76.40 25.39 14.66
N SER A 222 75.50 24.66 14.02
CA SER A 222 75.09 23.30 14.42
C SER A 222 75.01 22.33 13.23
N GLY A 223 74.95 21.02 13.51
CA GLY A 223 74.99 20.00 12.46
C GLY A 223 76.39 19.82 11.91
N ILE A 224 76.52 19.58 10.60
CA ILE A 224 77.84 19.53 9.96
C ILE A 224 78.49 20.91 9.81
N ALA A 225 77.71 22.00 9.98
CA ALA A 225 78.24 23.37 9.99
C ALA A 225 79.04 23.71 11.26
N ALA A 226 79.08 22.81 12.24
CA ALA A 226 79.58 23.10 13.57
C ALA A 226 81.09 23.36 13.61
N GLY A 227 81.46 24.63 13.81
CA GLY A 227 82.86 25.06 13.85
C GLY A 227 83.37 25.64 12.54
N ASP A 228 82.54 25.63 11.50
CA ASP A 228 82.89 26.17 10.19
C ASP A 228 83.11 27.67 10.21
N THR A 229 83.91 28.13 9.25
CA THR A 229 84.15 29.56 9.03
C THR A 229 84.01 29.92 7.56
N PHE A 230 83.46 31.10 7.32
CA PHE A 230 83.15 31.61 5.99
C PHE A 230 83.98 32.86 5.71
N SER A 231 84.75 32.83 4.63
CA SER A 231 85.50 33.98 4.13
C SER A 231 85.28 34.13 2.64
N GLU A 232 84.95 35.34 2.19
CA GLU A 232 84.63 35.60 0.77
C GLU A 232 83.50 34.68 0.29
N ILE A 233 82.44 34.56 1.10
CA ILE A 233 81.22 33.78 0.83
C ILE A 233 80.03 34.76 0.92
N GLU A 234 79.19 34.78 -0.12
CA GLU A 234 78.02 35.66 -0.21
C GLU A 234 76.71 34.94 0.12
N ALA A 235 76.68 33.61 0.05
CA ALA A 235 75.50 32.80 0.27
C ALA A 235 75.75 31.56 1.11
N ILE A 236 74.78 31.24 1.96
CA ILE A 236 74.72 29.96 2.68
C ILE A 236 73.57 29.14 2.12
N GLY A 237 73.90 27.95 1.62
CA GLY A 237 72.95 26.94 1.21
C GLY A 237 72.69 25.93 2.32
N GLY A 238 71.42 25.78 2.67
CA GLY A 238 70.92 24.80 3.63
C GLY A 238 71.12 23.35 3.21
N SER A 239 70.64 22.46 4.07
CA SER A 239 70.61 21.02 3.88
C SER A 239 69.35 20.57 3.12
N ASN A 240 69.04 19.27 3.20
CA ASN A 240 67.77 18.71 2.72
C ASN A 240 66.73 18.57 3.86
N TYR A 241 66.93 19.26 4.97
CA TYR A 241 66.11 19.20 6.18
C TYR A 241 65.88 20.61 6.73
N ASP A 242 64.95 20.74 7.67
CA ASP A 242 64.60 22.01 8.31
C ASP A 242 65.83 22.73 8.91
N ASP A 243 66.24 23.80 8.25
CA ASP A 243 67.38 24.61 8.63
C ASP A 243 66.97 25.87 9.39
N THR A 244 67.92 26.49 10.09
CA THR A 244 67.71 27.75 10.80
C THR A 244 68.84 28.73 10.53
N PHE A 245 68.50 29.88 9.98
CA PHE A 245 69.43 30.98 9.71
C PHE A 245 69.15 32.14 10.66
N VAL A 246 70.21 32.68 11.26
CA VAL A 246 70.13 33.92 12.06
C VAL A 246 71.03 34.95 11.41
N GLY A 247 70.41 35.98 10.83
CA GLY A 247 71.09 37.10 10.19
C GLY A 247 71.75 38.03 11.21
N ASP A 248 72.73 38.80 10.74
CA ASP A 248 73.46 39.80 11.53
C ASP A 248 73.47 41.20 10.87
N GLY A 249 72.68 41.37 9.79
CA GLY A 249 72.63 42.60 8.99
C GLY A 249 73.83 42.81 8.07
N SER A 250 74.68 41.80 7.84
CA SER A 250 75.80 41.88 6.89
C SER A 250 75.41 41.76 5.41
N GLY A 251 74.16 41.39 5.12
CA GLY A 251 73.65 41.17 3.76
C GLY A 251 74.00 39.80 3.17
N MET A 252 74.26 38.80 4.01
CA MET A 252 74.41 37.41 3.57
C MET A 252 73.07 36.85 3.05
N ASP A 253 73.12 36.16 1.92
CA ASP A 253 71.95 35.51 1.34
C ASP A 253 71.72 34.11 1.92
N PHE A 254 70.45 33.76 2.13
CA PHE A 254 70.06 32.46 2.65
C PHE A 254 69.19 31.71 1.65
N ASN A 255 69.60 30.48 1.35
CA ASN A 255 68.83 29.53 0.59
C ASN A 255 68.56 28.29 1.46
N GLY A 256 67.34 28.13 1.97
CA GLY A 256 67.00 26.99 2.84
C GLY A 256 67.09 25.64 2.13
N GLY A 257 66.89 25.61 0.81
CA GLY A 257 66.97 24.38 0.05
C GLY A 257 65.68 23.57 0.16
N ALA A 258 65.77 22.36 0.71
CA ALA A 258 64.60 21.50 0.93
C ALA A 258 64.40 21.31 2.44
N GLY A 259 63.18 21.49 2.92
CA GLY A 259 62.90 21.49 4.35
C GLY A 259 61.78 22.46 4.67
N PHE A 260 61.49 22.65 5.95
CA PHE A 260 60.74 23.79 6.46
C PHE A 260 61.71 24.76 7.13
N ASP A 261 62.19 25.73 6.35
CA ASP A 261 63.38 26.49 6.73
C ASP A 261 63.01 27.80 7.43
N THR A 262 63.74 28.09 8.51
CA THR A 262 63.48 29.23 9.38
C THR A 262 64.54 30.31 9.24
N VAL A 263 64.11 31.55 9.14
CA VAL A 263 64.95 32.73 9.36
C VAL A 263 64.44 33.46 10.60
N ASP A 264 65.34 33.63 11.57
CA ASP A 264 65.03 34.19 12.88
C ASP A 264 65.66 35.58 13.04
N TYR A 265 64.81 36.60 13.15
CA TYR A 265 65.16 37.99 13.40
C TYR A 265 64.72 38.49 14.79
N SER A 266 64.31 37.60 15.70
CA SER A 266 63.85 37.96 17.05
C SER A 266 64.90 38.71 17.87
N GLY A 267 66.19 38.50 17.57
CA GLY A 267 67.30 39.23 18.18
C GLY A 267 67.59 40.61 17.57
N SER A 268 66.83 41.07 16.58
CA SER A 268 67.06 42.33 15.87
C SER A 268 66.81 43.55 16.76
N SER A 269 67.66 44.58 16.65
CA SER A 269 67.52 45.82 17.43
C SER A 269 66.58 46.85 16.81
N GLY A 270 65.79 46.45 15.82
CA GLY A 270 64.79 47.28 15.14
C GLY A 270 63.96 46.46 14.16
N ALA A 271 62.87 47.07 13.68
CA ALA A 271 61.93 46.44 12.78
C ALA A 271 62.57 45.89 11.50
N VAL A 272 62.04 44.76 11.05
CA VAL A 272 62.44 44.06 9.84
C VAL A 272 61.32 44.09 8.80
N ASN A 273 61.69 44.37 7.56
CA ASN A 273 60.81 44.31 6.41
C ASN A 273 61.25 43.16 5.52
N VAL A 274 60.56 42.03 5.66
CA VAL A 274 60.97 40.75 5.06
C VAL A 274 60.11 40.46 3.83
N TYR A 275 60.77 40.05 2.75
CA TYR A 275 60.10 39.72 1.50
C TYR A 275 60.36 38.27 1.07
N LEU A 276 59.32 37.45 1.09
CA LEU A 276 59.36 36.03 0.72
C LEU A 276 58.90 35.84 -0.74
N ARG A 277 59.81 35.42 -1.65
CA ARG A 277 59.48 35.05 -3.05
C ARG A 277 60.47 34.05 -3.67
N ASN A 278 60.10 33.47 -4.82
CA ASN A 278 61.02 32.72 -5.69
C ASN A 278 61.71 33.64 -6.73
N GLY A 279 63.04 33.50 -6.92
CA GLY A 279 63.83 34.21 -7.94
C GLY A 279 64.54 35.49 -7.47
N ALA A 280 65.15 36.24 -8.41
CA ALA A 280 65.99 37.42 -8.13
C ALA A 280 65.35 38.36 -7.09
N GLY A 281 65.86 38.34 -5.86
CA GLY A 281 65.21 38.90 -4.66
C GLY A 281 65.02 40.42 -4.69
N VAL A 282 64.04 40.91 -3.93
CA VAL A 282 64.14 42.27 -3.37
C VAL A 282 64.90 42.06 -2.08
N PRO A 283 66.03 42.75 -1.86
CA PRO A 283 66.70 42.69 -0.57
C PRO A 283 65.73 43.07 0.54
N SER A 284 65.67 42.26 1.59
CA SER A 284 64.97 42.63 2.81
C SER A 284 65.65 43.88 3.40
N THR A 285 64.90 44.66 4.17
CA THR A 285 65.39 45.95 4.72
C THR A 285 65.09 46.06 6.19
N GLY A 286 65.90 46.83 6.92
CA GLY A 286 65.73 47.06 8.35
C GLY A 286 66.34 45.95 9.21
N GLY A 287 66.83 46.35 10.38
CA GLY A 287 67.36 45.44 11.38
C GLY A 287 68.44 44.49 10.87
N ASP A 288 68.39 43.26 11.37
CA ASP A 288 69.30 42.18 10.95
C ASP A 288 68.97 41.58 9.57
N ALA A 289 67.86 42.00 8.94
CA ALA A 289 67.43 41.55 7.61
C ALA A 289 68.01 42.41 6.47
N GLU A 290 68.70 43.51 6.79
CA GLU A 290 69.18 44.47 5.79
C GLU A 290 70.09 43.81 4.73
N GLY A 291 69.68 43.94 3.47
CA GLY A 291 70.45 43.46 2.32
C GLY A 291 70.26 41.98 2.00
N THR A 292 69.68 41.19 2.91
CA THR A 292 69.51 39.74 2.76
C THR A 292 68.42 39.38 1.75
N ILE A 293 68.75 38.47 0.82
CA ILE A 293 67.78 37.80 -0.04
C ILE A 293 67.45 36.42 0.55
N LEU A 294 66.15 36.16 0.72
CA LEU A 294 65.64 34.87 1.17
C LEU A 294 65.10 34.07 -0.01
N THR A 295 65.58 32.84 -0.16
CA THR A 295 65.10 31.87 -1.14
C THR A 295 64.83 30.54 -0.45
N ALA A 296 63.73 29.85 -0.81
CA ALA A 296 63.30 28.60 -0.16
C ALA A 296 63.31 28.71 1.38
N VAL A 297 62.58 29.69 1.92
CA VAL A 297 62.39 29.91 3.36
C VAL A 297 60.89 30.00 3.61
N GLU A 298 60.40 29.23 4.58
CA GLU A 298 58.96 29.10 4.88
C GLU A 298 58.58 29.75 6.21
N HIS A 299 59.52 29.94 7.12
CA HIS A 299 59.26 30.47 8.45
C HIS A 299 60.09 31.73 8.71
N VAL A 300 59.40 32.82 9.05
CA VAL A 300 60.02 34.08 9.45
C VAL A 300 59.56 34.42 10.85
N ILE A 301 60.55 34.61 11.72
CA ILE A 301 60.35 35.17 13.06
C ILE A 301 60.83 36.62 13.01
N GLY A 302 59.91 37.55 13.21
CA GLY A 302 60.14 38.99 13.31
C GLY A 302 60.80 39.41 14.63
N SER A 303 60.87 40.71 14.84
CA SER A 303 61.44 41.42 15.98
C SER A 303 60.34 41.92 16.92
N ASP A 304 60.70 42.41 18.11
CA ASP A 304 59.71 43.00 19.04
C ASP A 304 59.19 44.41 18.59
N TYR A 305 59.34 44.78 17.32
CA TYR A 305 58.99 46.10 16.76
C TYR A 305 58.06 45.96 15.57
N ASP A 306 57.40 47.06 15.16
CA ASP A 306 56.47 47.12 14.02
C ASP A 306 57.08 46.61 12.70
N ASP A 307 56.90 45.32 12.44
CA ASP A 307 57.45 44.61 11.32
C ASP A 307 56.51 44.61 10.12
N THR A 308 57.08 44.43 8.93
CA THR A 308 56.30 44.17 7.73
C THR A 308 56.78 42.90 7.05
N ILE A 309 55.96 41.86 7.13
CA ILE A 309 56.25 40.56 6.54
C ILE A 309 55.39 40.39 5.30
N THR A 310 56.04 40.28 4.13
CA THR A 310 55.36 40.23 2.83
C THR A 310 55.58 38.89 2.14
N VAL A 311 54.48 38.21 1.80
CA VAL A 311 54.47 37.00 0.99
C VAL A 311 54.01 37.33 -0.42
N GLY A 312 54.91 37.26 -1.40
CA GLY A 312 54.63 37.69 -2.78
C GLY A 312 53.88 36.64 -3.65
N PRO A 313 53.25 37.04 -4.77
CA PRO A 313 52.37 36.21 -5.61
C PRO A 313 53.03 35.06 -6.38
N PHE A 314 54.35 34.90 -6.27
CA PHE A 314 55.14 33.88 -6.99
C PHE A 314 55.90 32.92 -6.06
N SER A 315 55.53 32.85 -4.78
CA SER A 315 56.09 31.83 -3.89
C SER A 315 55.53 30.45 -4.21
N VAL A 316 56.42 29.47 -4.43
CA VAL A 316 56.07 28.06 -4.67
C VAL A 316 56.03 27.22 -3.38
N ALA A 317 56.47 27.78 -2.26
CA ALA A 317 56.34 27.14 -0.96
C ALA A 317 54.88 27.19 -0.48
N ILE A 318 54.40 26.04 0.02
CA ILE A 318 53.09 25.90 0.67
C ILE A 318 53.30 25.87 2.18
N GLY A 319 52.56 26.70 2.91
CA GLY A 319 52.53 26.65 4.38
C GLY A 319 53.47 27.62 5.11
N PHE A 320 53.59 28.87 4.66
CA PHE A 320 54.32 29.89 5.40
C PHE A 320 53.85 30.01 6.86
N ARG A 321 54.80 30.19 7.77
CA ARG A 321 54.56 30.62 9.15
C ARG A 321 55.23 31.96 9.37
N LEU A 322 54.48 32.94 9.86
CA LEU A 322 54.93 34.30 10.05
C LEU A 322 54.67 34.67 11.52
N GLU A 323 55.70 35.13 12.21
CA GLU A 323 55.60 35.64 13.58
C GLU A 323 56.09 37.09 13.58
N GLY A 324 55.26 38.03 14.00
CA GLY A 324 55.52 39.47 13.97
C GLY A 324 56.30 39.88 15.21
N GLY A 325 55.71 39.66 16.38
CA GLY A 325 56.39 39.85 17.65
C GLY A 325 55.47 40.48 18.69
N ALA A 326 55.87 41.65 19.18
CA ALA A 326 55.08 42.46 20.11
C ALA A 326 54.96 43.91 19.60
N GLY A 327 55.12 44.11 18.29
CA GLY A 327 54.92 45.39 17.62
C GLY A 327 53.51 45.50 17.05
N ASN A 328 53.22 46.60 16.35
CA ASN A 328 52.06 46.65 15.47
C ASN A 328 52.49 46.13 14.10
N ASP A 329 52.19 44.87 13.84
CA ASP A 329 52.77 44.13 12.73
C ASP A 329 51.83 44.09 11.52
N VAL A 330 52.42 44.18 10.32
CA VAL A 330 51.67 44.16 9.05
C VAL A 330 52.04 42.94 8.23
N TYR A 331 51.03 42.10 7.99
CA TYR A 331 51.14 40.90 7.17
C TYR A 331 50.55 41.13 5.78
N ASN A 332 51.42 41.32 4.78
CA ASN A 332 50.98 41.50 3.40
C ASN A 332 50.90 40.16 2.67
N ILE A 333 49.69 39.67 2.44
CA ILE A 333 49.42 38.36 1.83
C ILE A 333 49.08 38.54 0.34
N GLY A 334 50.04 38.19 -0.52
CA GLY A 334 49.93 38.21 -1.97
C GLY A 334 49.68 36.84 -2.61
N VAL A 335 49.36 35.82 -1.82
CA VAL A 335 49.17 34.44 -2.27
C VAL A 335 47.74 33.96 -2.06
N GLY A 336 47.31 32.95 -2.80
CA GLY A 336 45.96 32.38 -2.73
C GLY A 336 45.71 31.46 -1.54
N TYR A 337 46.35 31.68 -0.40
CA TYR A 337 46.09 31.00 0.88
C TYR A 337 46.51 31.93 2.02
N THR A 338 45.96 31.74 3.21
CA THR A 338 46.36 32.51 4.41
C THR A 338 47.52 31.79 5.12
N PRO A 339 48.70 32.41 5.28
CA PRO A 339 49.78 31.87 6.10
C PRO A 339 49.36 31.63 7.55
N VAL A 340 50.11 30.78 8.26
CA VAL A 340 49.98 30.68 9.72
C VAL A 340 50.60 31.93 10.32
N ILE A 341 49.76 32.81 10.85
CA ILE A 341 50.18 34.02 11.56
C ILE A 341 50.13 33.73 13.07
N VAL A 342 51.19 34.11 13.78
CA VAL A 342 51.30 33.93 15.24
C VAL A 342 51.60 35.27 15.87
N GLU A 343 50.69 35.74 16.72
CA GLU A 343 50.86 36.98 17.48
C GLU A 343 50.81 36.77 19.00
N GLN A 344 51.47 37.67 19.72
CA GLN A 344 51.46 37.67 21.18
C GLN A 344 50.20 38.37 21.72
N ALA A 345 49.65 37.83 22.81
CA ALA A 345 48.51 38.46 23.49
C ALA A 345 48.89 39.86 24.00
N GLY A 346 48.25 40.90 23.46
CA GLY A 346 48.56 42.30 23.75
C GLY A 346 49.82 42.82 23.05
N GLY A 347 50.22 42.19 21.94
CA GLY A 347 51.37 42.54 21.10
C GLY A 347 51.21 43.86 20.35
N GLY A 348 50.03 44.23 19.89
CA GLY A 348 49.86 45.47 19.12
C GLY A 348 48.42 45.67 18.66
N ASP A 349 48.24 46.54 17.65
CA ASP A 349 47.08 46.58 16.75
C ASP A 349 47.54 46.03 15.40
N ASP A 350 47.31 44.75 15.20
CA ASP A 350 47.93 43.97 14.13
C ASP A 350 47.01 43.86 12.90
N GLU A 351 47.60 43.93 11.70
CA GLU A 351 46.85 43.98 10.44
C GLU A 351 47.25 42.89 9.44
N VAL A 352 46.26 42.10 9.00
CA VAL A 352 46.37 41.24 7.82
C VAL A 352 45.82 41.95 6.60
N ARG A 353 46.71 42.23 5.63
CA ARG A 353 46.35 42.81 4.33
C ARG A 353 46.36 41.75 3.24
N VAL A 354 45.20 41.47 2.69
CA VAL A 354 45.02 40.47 1.65
C VAL A 354 44.84 41.16 0.29
N SER A 355 45.63 40.76 -0.70
CA SER A 355 45.55 41.28 -2.07
C SER A 355 45.11 40.24 -3.10
N VAL A 356 45.17 38.96 -2.75
CA VAL A 356 44.74 37.82 -3.59
C VAL A 356 43.74 36.99 -2.80
N ILE A 357 42.62 36.62 -3.44
CA ILE A 357 41.57 35.85 -2.78
C ILE A 357 42.10 34.47 -2.39
N ASN A 358 41.91 34.11 -1.12
CA ASN A 358 42.04 32.74 -0.65
C ASN A 358 40.74 31.98 -1.00
N PRO A 359 40.77 30.96 -1.86
CA PRO A 359 39.58 30.19 -2.21
C PRO A 359 39.01 29.38 -1.03
N ASN A 360 39.77 29.23 0.05
CA ASN A 360 39.34 28.59 1.30
C ASN A 360 38.94 29.62 2.38
N ASN A 361 38.69 30.87 2.00
CA ASN A 361 38.42 32.02 2.87
C ASN A 361 39.61 32.45 3.73
N THR A 362 39.63 33.71 4.14
CA THR A 362 40.64 34.23 5.06
C THR A 362 40.08 34.30 6.47
N TYR A 363 40.80 33.74 7.44
CA TYR A 363 40.47 33.80 8.87
C TYR A 363 41.57 34.58 9.59
N LEU A 364 41.19 35.55 10.42
CA LEU A 364 42.11 36.24 11.33
C LEU A 364 42.66 35.25 12.37
N ALA A 365 43.96 35.34 12.63
CA ALA A 365 44.59 34.61 13.72
C ALA A 365 44.12 35.17 15.08
N GLU A 366 44.30 34.40 16.16
CA GLU A 366 44.06 34.91 17.51
C GLU A 366 44.99 36.10 17.80
N ASN A 367 44.48 37.12 18.52
CA ASN A 367 45.19 38.36 18.85
C ASN A 367 45.51 39.26 17.65
N VAL A 368 44.75 39.17 16.55
CA VAL A 368 44.87 40.11 15.43
C VAL A 368 43.56 40.87 15.25
N GLU A 369 43.63 42.20 15.19
CA GLU A 369 42.46 43.07 15.28
C GLU A 369 41.89 43.46 13.91
N ARG A 370 42.71 43.50 12.86
CA ARG A 370 42.34 44.11 11.58
C ARG A 370 42.52 43.18 10.38
N LEU A 371 41.46 43.04 9.58
CA LEU A 371 41.48 42.36 8.29
C LEU A 371 41.08 43.32 7.17
N THR A 372 42.01 43.58 6.26
CA THR A 372 41.79 44.48 5.14
C THR A 372 41.98 43.73 3.82
N TYR A 373 40.94 43.68 2.98
CA TYR A 373 41.07 43.24 1.60
C TYR A 373 41.22 44.45 0.67
N VAL A 374 42.31 44.48 -0.09
CA VAL A 374 42.62 45.60 -1.01
C VAL A 374 42.42 45.25 -2.49
N GLY A 375 41.84 44.09 -2.78
CA GLY A 375 41.59 43.62 -4.14
C GLY A 375 40.23 44.02 -4.68
N ALA A 376 39.94 43.58 -5.91
CA ALA A 376 38.72 43.94 -6.64
C ALA A 376 37.76 42.75 -6.87
N GLY A 377 38.08 41.57 -6.34
CA GLY A 377 37.19 40.41 -6.44
C GLY A 377 36.34 40.23 -5.18
N ASN A 378 35.35 39.34 -5.24
CA ASN A 378 34.47 39.05 -4.11
C ASN A 378 35.23 38.34 -2.99
N PHE A 379 35.43 39.03 -1.89
CA PHE A 379 36.18 38.58 -0.73
C PHE A 379 35.26 37.97 0.32
N THR A 380 35.74 36.91 0.97
CA THR A 380 35.12 36.36 2.16
C THR A 380 36.13 36.36 3.30
N GLY A 381 35.88 37.18 4.31
CA GLY A 381 36.76 37.39 5.46
C GLY A 381 36.07 37.03 6.76
N TYR A 382 36.82 36.36 7.64
CA TYR A 382 36.40 35.98 8.98
C TYR A 382 37.31 36.64 10.02
N GLY A 383 36.70 37.27 11.02
CA GLY A 383 37.34 37.73 12.24
C GLY A 383 37.60 36.61 13.24
N ASN A 384 37.80 36.99 14.49
CA ASN A 384 38.12 36.13 15.61
C ASN A 384 37.19 36.43 16.81
N GLY A 385 37.68 36.32 18.05
CA GLY A 385 36.88 36.55 19.26
C GLY A 385 37.04 37.94 19.87
N LEU A 386 37.69 38.87 19.16
CA LEU A 386 37.96 40.24 19.57
C LEU A 386 37.03 41.21 18.85
N ASP A 387 37.03 42.47 19.27
CA ASP A 387 36.37 43.55 18.55
C ASP A 387 37.15 43.85 17.25
N ASN A 388 36.77 43.22 16.14
CA ASN A 388 37.51 43.29 14.88
C ASN A 388 37.07 44.47 14.00
N VAL A 389 38.02 44.96 13.20
CA VAL A 389 37.72 45.85 12.06
C VAL A 389 37.96 45.09 10.77
N ILE A 390 36.89 44.79 10.04
CA ILE A 390 36.94 44.02 8.80
C ILE A 390 36.51 44.92 7.64
N THR A 391 37.43 45.13 6.69
CA THR A 391 37.23 45.99 5.52
C THR A 391 37.29 45.19 4.24
N GLY A 392 36.20 45.20 3.48
CA GLY A 392 36.11 44.69 2.11
C GLY A 392 36.82 45.59 1.09
N GLY A 393 36.87 45.10 -0.14
CA GLY A 393 37.46 45.76 -1.29
C GLY A 393 36.41 46.42 -2.18
N SER A 394 36.55 46.22 -3.49
CA SER A 394 35.60 46.72 -4.49
C SER A 394 34.72 45.61 -5.11
N GLY A 395 34.71 44.42 -4.49
CA GLY A 395 33.92 43.27 -4.92
C GLY A 395 32.56 43.27 -4.23
N ASN A 396 31.78 42.22 -4.44
CA ASN A 396 30.65 41.93 -3.55
C ASN A 396 31.17 41.06 -2.42
N ASP A 397 31.46 41.68 -1.28
CA ASP A 397 32.20 41.06 -0.21
C ASP A 397 31.27 40.50 0.88
N THR A 398 31.73 39.47 1.58
CA THR A 398 30.99 38.84 2.68
C THR A 398 31.88 38.77 3.91
N LEU A 399 31.47 39.44 4.97
CA LEU A 399 32.30 39.70 6.14
C LEU A 399 31.66 39.05 7.38
N TYR A 400 32.43 38.23 8.10
CA TYR A 400 32.02 37.58 9.35
C TYR A 400 32.93 38.06 10.47
N GLY A 401 32.35 38.61 11.54
CA GLY A 401 33.11 39.23 12.64
C GLY A 401 33.63 38.23 13.65
N GLY A 402 32.88 37.15 13.88
CA GLY A 402 33.09 36.28 15.01
C GLY A 402 32.34 36.80 16.23
N ALA A 403 32.96 36.74 17.41
CA ALA A 403 32.38 37.29 18.63
C ALA A 403 33.13 38.58 18.99
N GLY A 404 32.41 39.60 19.45
CA GLY A 404 32.99 40.90 19.71
C GLY A 404 31.97 41.98 19.38
N ALA A 405 32.36 43.24 19.54
CA ALA A 405 31.65 44.36 18.94
C ALA A 405 32.37 44.76 17.65
N ASP A 406 31.95 44.16 16.54
CA ASP A 406 32.69 44.21 15.28
C ASP A 406 32.30 45.42 14.41
N GLN A 407 33.25 45.88 13.58
CA GLN A 407 33.01 46.92 12.59
C GLN A 407 33.12 46.33 11.18
N PHE A 408 32.00 46.25 10.48
CA PHE A 408 31.92 45.83 9.09
C PHE A 408 31.92 47.04 8.16
N ILE A 409 32.92 47.09 7.28
CA ILE A 409 33.07 48.12 6.25
C ILE A 409 33.11 47.41 4.90
N GLY A 410 32.00 47.42 4.15
CA GLY A 410 31.90 46.67 2.89
C GLY A 410 32.79 47.23 1.79
N GLY A 411 32.74 48.55 1.59
CA GLY A 411 33.48 49.23 0.54
C GLY A 411 32.60 49.50 -0.68
N ALA A 412 33.11 49.19 -1.88
CA ALA A 412 32.35 49.43 -3.11
C ALA A 412 31.82 48.11 -3.65
N GLY A 413 30.52 47.88 -3.60
CA GLY A 413 29.98 46.60 -4.03
C GLY A 413 28.53 46.44 -3.64
N TYR A 414 28.10 45.18 -3.61
CA TYR A 414 26.95 44.77 -2.82
C TYR A 414 27.50 43.85 -1.72
N ASP A 415 27.62 44.39 -0.53
CA ASP A 415 28.39 43.81 0.56
C ASP A 415 27.47 43.26 1.64
N THR A 416 27.85 42.12 2.21
CA THR A 416 27.06 41.39 3.21
C THR A 416 27.83 41.25 4.52
N ALA A 417 27.24 41.74 5.62
CA ALA A 417 27.67 41.34 6.96
C ALA A 417 26.93 40.05 7.34
N GLY A 418 27.66 38.97 7.63
CA GLY A 418 27.11 37.63 7.84
C GLY A 418 27.35 37.10 9.25
N TYR A 419 26.48 36.19 9.69
CA TYR A 419 26.50 35.60 11.03
C TYR A 419 26.49 34.06 11.04
N LEU A 420 26.93 33.42 9.94
CA LEU A 420 26.98 31.95 9.81
C LEU A 420 27.88 31.26 10.83
N ASP A 421 28.83 31.98 11.41
CA ASP A 421 29.72 31.55 12.49
C ASP A 421 29.08 31.63 13.88
N SER A 422 27.86 32.15 14.00
CA SER A 422 27.08 32.13 15.23
C SER A 422 26.68 30.71 15.63
N LYS A 423 26.59 30.49 16.95
CA LYS A 423 26.13 29.23 17.56
C LYS A 423 24.67 29.29 18.04
N VAL A 424 24.00 30.42 17.84
CA VAL A 424 22.60 30.69 18.20
C VAL A 424 22.00 31.66 17.18
N GLY A 425 20.67 31.77 17.15
CA GLY A 425 19.98 32.78 16.36
C GLY A 425 20.39 34.20 16.77
N VAL A 426 20.52 35.08 15.80
CA VAL A 426 20.84 36.50 16.00
C VAL A 426 19.60 37.36 15.87
N THR A 427 19.62 38.52 16.52
CA THR A 427 18.63 39.57 16.28
C THR A 427 19.35 40.81 15.80
N VAL A 428 19.01 41.28 14.60
CA VAL A 428 19.54 42.52 14.04
C VAL A 428 18.40 43.54 13.95
N ASN A 429 18.32 44.38 14.98
CA ASN A 429 17.33 45.45 15.02
C ASN A 429 17.95 46.78 14.56
N LEU A 430 17.78 47.12 13.28
CA LEU A 430 18.31 48.36 12.70
C LEU A 430 17.61 49.60 13.27
N LYS A 431 16.34 49.48 13.63
CA LYS A 431 15.52 50.59 14.14
C LYS A 431 15.99 51.12 15.49
N THR A 432 16.51 50.24 16.35
CA THR A 432 17.03 50.61 17.68
C THR A 432 18.55 50.59 17.77
N GLY A 433 19.24 49.90 16.84
CA GLY A 433 20.67 49.63 16.91
C GLY A 433 21.05 48.64 18.01
N VAL A 434 20.08 47.90 18.58
CA VAL A 434 20.31 46.92 19.64
C VAL A 434 20.21 45.51 19.07
N HIS A 435 21.36 44.87 18.92
CA HIS A 435 21.49 43.53 18.37
C HIS A 435 21.68 42.48 19.48
N SER A 436 21.52 41.20 19.16
CA SER A 436 21.80 40.09 20.09
C SER A 436 22.48 38.89 19.43
N GLY A 437 23.02 37.99 20.24
CA GLY A 437 23.86 36.88 19.76
C GLY A 437 25.29 37.37 19.57
N ILE A 438 25.97 36.87 18.53
CA ILE A 438 27.28 37.40 18.16
C ILE A 438 27.22 38.78 17.50
N ALA A 439 26.03 39.20 17.01
CA ALA A 439 25.81 40.53 16.46
C ALA A 439 25.86 41.67 17.50
N ALA A 440 26.01 41.34 18.78
CA ALA A 440 25.80 42.27 19.89
C ALA A 440 26.92 43.32 19.98
N GLY A 441 26.62 44.55 19.56
CA GLY A 441 27.56 45.67 19.59
C GLY A 441 28.13 46.01 18.21
N ASP A 442 27.82 45.20 17.20
CA ASP A 442 28.29 45.37 15.83
C ASP A 442 27.78 46.66 15.19
N THR A 443 28.55 47.14 14.23
CA THR A 443 28.20 48.30 13.41
C THR A 443 28.43 48.03 11.93
N PHE A 444 27.54 48.57 11.10
CA PHE A 444 27.52 48.36 9.66
C PHE A 444 27.72 49.69 8.93
N SER A 445 28.73 49.76 8.06
CA SER A 445 28.98 50.91 7.20
C SER A 445 29.24 50.41 5.78
N GLU A 446 28.58 51.01 4.79
CA GLU A 446 28.71 50.57 3.38
C GLU A 446 28.39 49.07 3.26
N ILE A 447 27.32 48.62 3.93
CA ILE A 447 26.80 47.25 3.89
C ILE A 447 25.37 47.33 3.34
N GLU A 448 25.07 46.54 2.32
CA GLU A 448 23.75 46.49 1.67
C GLU A 448 22.90 45.33 2.18
N ALA A 449 23.51 44.28 2.75
CA ALA A 449 22.80 43.09 3.20
C ALA A 449 23.28 42.55 4.56
N ILE A 450 22.35 41.99 5.32
CA ILE A 450 22.62 41.22 6.53
C ILE A 450 22.27 39.75 6.27
N GLY A 451 23.26 38.87 6.46
CA GLY A 451 23.10 37.43 6.43
C GLY A 451 22.94 36.87 7.84
N GLY A 452 21.88 36.11 8.05
CA GLY A 452 21.58 35.39 9.27
C GLY A 452 22.58 34.26 9.60
N SER A 453 22.29 33.60 10.70
CA SER A 453 23.00 32.45 11.22
C SER A 453 22.48 31.14 10.62
N ASN A 454 22.80 30.02 11.28
CA ASN A 454 22.24 28.70 10.97
C ASN A 454 21.05 28.33 11.89
N TYR A 455 20.45 29.32 12.56
CA TYR A 455 19.39 29.18 13.54
C TYR A 455 18.35 30.29 13.32
N ASP A 456 17.18 30.13 13.95
CA ASP A 456 16.07 31.10 13.86
C ASP A 456 16.50 32.53 14.22
N ASP A 457 16.58 33.38 13.20
CA ASP A 457 17.00 34.77 13.32
C ASP A 457 15.81 35.73 13.34
N THR A 458 16.05 36.96 13.79
CA THR A 458 15.06 38.04 13.76
C THR A 458 15.65 39.33 13.24
N PHE A 459 15.08 39.86 12.16
CA PHE A 459 15.46 41.15 11.58
C PHE A 459 14.35 42.17 11.81
N VAL A 460 14.73 43.38 12.23
CA VAL A 460 13.79 44.51 12.34
C VAL A 460 14.26 45.62 11.42
N GLY A 461 13.51 45.83 10.34
CA GLY A 461 13.78 46.87 9.36
C GLY A 461 13.52 48.28 9.89
N ASP A 462 14.14 49.28 9.26
CA ASP A 462 14.02 50.69 9.60
C ASP A 462 13.67 51.58 8.39
N GLY A 463 13.40 50.98 7.23
CA GLY A 463 13.14 51.68 5.96
C GLY A 463 14.37 52.24 5.27
N SER A 464 15.59 51.85 5.68
CA SER A 464 16.84 52.24 5.01
C SER A 464 17.11 51.50 3.68
N GLY A 465 16.38 50.41 3.41
CA GLY A 465 16.56 49.56 2.24
C GLY A 465 17.65 48.50 2.38
N MET A 466 17.99 48.11 3.62
CA MET A 466 18.91 47.00 3.90
C MET A 466 18.26 45.65 3.57
N ASP A 467 18.96 44.81 2.82
CA ASP A 467 18.47 43.48 2.45
C ASP A 467 18.70 42.47 3.58
N PHE A 468 17.78 41.52 3.72
CA PHE A 468 17.86 40.45 4.72
C PHE A 468 17.89 39.07 4.07
N ASN A 469 18.88 38.28 4.45
CA ASN A 469 18.98 36.88 4.10
C ASN A 469 18.96 36.06 5.38
N GLY A 470 17.86 35.37 5.71
CA GLY A 470 17.77 34.60 6.96
C GLY A 470 18.74 33.41 7.01
N GLY A 471 19.11 32.86 5.85
CA GLY A 471 20.04 31.74 5.80
C GLY A 471 19.35 30.43 6.10
N ALA A 472 19.74 29.76 7.18
CA ALA A 472 19.12 28.51 7.60
C ALA A 472 18.49 28.69 8.97
N GLY A 473 17.24 28.26 9.15
CA GLY A 473 16.48 28.53 10.37
C GLY A 473 15.01 28.69 10.02
N PHE A 474 14.21 29.07 11.01
CA PHE A 474 12.89 29.67 10.80
C PHE A 474 12.98 31.17 11.08
N ASP A 475 13.23 31.95 10.03
CA ASP A 475 13.71 33.31 10.18
C ASP A 475 12.58 34.32 10.10
N THR A 476 12.61 35.31 11.00
CA THR A 476 11.57 36.32 11.16
C THR A 476 12.03 37.68 10.69
N VAL A 477 11.19 38.38 9.92
CA VAL A 477 11.29 39.82 9.68
C VAL A 477 10.08 40.50 10.29
N ASP A 478 10.35 41.43 11.20
CA ASP A 478 9.34 42.11 12.01
C ASP A 478 9.18 43.58 11.59
N TYR A 479 8.01 43.91 11.04
CA TYR A 479 7.58 45.25 10.67
C TYR A 479 6.45 45.80 11.57
N SER A 480 6.14 45.16 12.70
CA SER A 480 5.06 45.58 13.61
C SER A 480 5.24 47.00 14.16
N GLY A 481 6.49 47.48 14.24
CA GLY A 481 6.81 48.85 14.63
C GLY A 481 6.68 49.89 13.52
N SER A 482 6.23 49.52 12.31
CA SER A 482 6.18 50.43 11.18
C SER A 482 5.10 51.50 11.31
N SER A 483 5.35 52.66 10.72
CA SER A 483 4.44 53.82 10.79
C SER A 483 3.47 53.92 9.62
N GLY A 484 3.43 52.91 8.76
CA GLY A 484 2.53 52.76 7.64
C GLY A 484 2.59 51.34 7.07
N ALA A 485 1.67 51.04 6.15
CA ALA A 485 1.56 49.73 5.53
C ALA A 485 2.84 49.27 4.82
N VAL A 486 3.10 47.98 4.88
CA VAL A 486 4.21 47.29 4.22
C VAL A 486 3.71 46.36 3.12
N ASN A 487 4.36 46.43 1.97
CA ASN A 487 4.13 45.52 0.85
C ASN A 487 5.36 44.63 0.69
N VAL A 488 5.28 43.44 1.25
CA VAL A 488 6.41 42.51 1.40
C VAL A 488 6.34 41.42 0.34
N TYR A 489 7.49 41.13 -0.28
CA TYR A 489 7.59 40.10 -1.30
C TYR A 489 8.65 39.05 -0.92
N LEU A 490 8.18 37.83 -0.63
CA LEU A 490 9.01 36.68 -0.27
C LEU A 490 9.36 35.88 -1.53
N ARG A 491 10.64 35.86 -1.94
CA ARG A 491 11.17 35.00 -3.04
C ARG A 491 12.68 34.75 -2.97
N ASN A 492 13.17 33.86 -3.84
CA ASN A 492 14.60 33.67 -4.11
C ASN A 492 15.12 34.58 -5.26
N GLY A 493 16.34 35.13 -5.12
CA GLY A 493 17.09 35.83 -6.18
C GLY A 493 16.85 37.34 -6.27
N ALA A 494 17.27 37.97 -7.39
CA ALA A 494 17.18 39.42 -7.60
C ALA A 494 15.77 39.96 -7.33
N GLY A 495 15.58 40.55 -6.15
CA GLY A 495 14.30 40.87 -5.54
C GLY A 495 13.50 41.93 -6.30
N VAL A 496 12.18 41.93 -6.08
CA VAL A 496 11.41 43.17 -6.21
C VAL A 496 11.58 43.77 -4.82
N PRO A 497 12.14 44.98 -4.70
CA PRO A 497 12.22 45.66 -3.42
C PRO A 497 10.82 45.73 -2.81
N SER A 498 10.71 45.35 -1.54
CA SER A 498 9.52 45.61 -0.75
C SER A 498 9.29 47.13 -0.69
N THR A 499 8.03 47.53 -0.52
CA THR A 499 7.65 48.97 -0.57
C THR A 499 6.76 49.33 0.60
N GLY A 500 6.80 50.59 1.03
CA GLY A 500 6.00 51.09 2.14
C GLY A 500 6.62 50.84 3.51
N GLY A 501 6.36 51.77 4.43
CA GLY A 501 6.78 51.66 5.82
C GLY A 501 8.27 51.39 6.01
N ASP A 502 8.58 50.47 6.92
CA ASP A 502 9.94 50.06 7.26
C ASP A 502 10.49 48.99 6.29
N ALA A 503 9.67 48.49 5.36
CA ALA A 503 10.05 47.52 4.34
C ALA A 503 10.57 48.19 3.05
N GLU A 504 10.48 49.53 2.92
CA GLU A 504 10.86 50.26 1.72
C GLU A 504 12.30 49.92 1.27
N GLY A 505 12.43 49.47 0.01
CA GLY A 505 13.72 49.13 -0.59
C GLY A 505 14.26 47.74 -0.24
N THR A 506 13.67 47.05 0.74
CA THR A 506 14.22 45.81 1.32
C THR A 506 13.90 44.58 0.47
N ILE A 507 14.92 43.77 0.17
CA ILE A 507 14.77 42.45 -0.43
C ILE A 507 14.91 41.38 0.66
N LEU A 508 13.93 40.47 0.72
CA LEU A 508 13.92 39.34 1.64
C LEU A 508 14.27 38.05 0.91
N THR A 509 15.26 37.34 1.40
CA THR A 509 15.67 36.00 0.92
C THR A 509 15.78 35.04 2.09
N ALA A 510 15.37 33.79 1.92
CA ALA A 510 15.37 32.77 2.99
C ALA A 510 14.76 33.30 4.31
N VAL A 511 13.54 33.83 4.24
CA VAL A 511 12.76 34.31 5.39
C VAL A 511 11.43 33.59 5.37
N GLU A 512 11.05 32.97 6.48
CA GLU A 512 9.83 32.16 6.59
C GLU A 512 8.70 32.90 7.32
N HIS A 513 9.03 33.86 8.17
CA HIS A 513 8.07 34.56 9.01
C HIS A 513 8.10 36.06 8.77
N VAL A 514 6.95 36.63 8.42
CA VAL A 514 6.78 38.08 8.28
C VAL A 514 5.69 38.52 9.24
N ILE A 515 6.03 39.50 10.06
CA ILE A 515 5.08 40.24 10.89
C ILE A 515 4.87 41.60 10.25
N GLY A 516 3.65 41.87 9.80
CA GLY A 516 3.18 43.13 9.25
C GLY A 516 3.00 44.21 10.31
N SER A 517 2.45 45.33 9.87
CA SER A 517 2.15 46.54 10.63
C SER A 517 0.67 46.59 11.03
N ASP A 518 0.26 47.56 11.85
CA ASP A 518 -1.16 47.74 12.19
C ASP A 518 -2.00 48.38 11.04
N TYR A 519 -1.52 48.35 9.79
CA TYR A 519 -2.15 48.99 8.62
C TYR A 519 -2.38 47.97 7.50
N ASP A 520 -3.19 48.33 6.50
CA ASP A 520 -3.51 47.48 5.33
C ASP A 520 -2.26 47.03 4.54
N ASP A 521 -1.74 45.86 4.90
CA ASP A 521 -0.52 45.30 4.37
C ASP A 521 -0.80 44.40 3.16
N THR A 522 0.24 44.18 2.35
CA THR A 522 0.21 43.14 1.33
C THR A 522 1.42 42.25 1.46
N ILE A 523 1.20 41.00 1.85
CA ILE A 523 2.26 40.01 2.02
C ILE A 523 2.15 38.98 0.89
N THR A 524 3.18 38.92 0.04
CA THR A 524 3.18 38.07 -1.15
C THR A 524 4.21 36.97 -1.05
N VAL A 525 3.77 35.72 -1.16
CA VAL A 525 4.63 34.53 -1.28
C VAL A 525 4.64 34.08 -2.74
N GLY A 526 5.75 34.32 -3.45
CA GLY A 526 5.84 34.04 -4.88
C GLY A 526 6.05 32.55 -5.23
N PRO A 527 5.80 32.12 -6.49
CA PRO A 527 5.96 30.73 -6.94
C PRO A 527 7.40 30.21 -6.97
N PHE A 528 8.40 31.08 -6.82
CA PHE A 528 9.82 30.73 -6.78
C PHE A 528 10.39 30.68 -5.35
N SER A 529 9.52 30.68 -4.35
CA SER A 529 9.89 30.54 -2.95
C SER A 529 10.37 29.11 -2.66
N VAL A 530 11.55 28.98 -2.05
CA VAL A 530 12.16 27.68 -1.71
C VAL A 530 11.92 27.25 -0.27
N ALA A 531 11.51 28.18 0.58
CA ALA A 531 11.16 27.91 1.96
C ALA A 531 9.81 27.19 2.06
N ILE A 532 9.72 26.26 3.01
CA ILE A 532 8.51 25.50 3.32
C ILE A 532 7.97 25.96 4.68
N GLY A 533 6.66 26.20 4.77
CA GLY A 533 6.00 26.50 6.03
C GLY A 533 6.02 27.98 6.44
N PHE A 534 5.78 28.90 5.51
CA PHE A 534 5.65 30.33 5.84
C PHE A 534 4.63 30.59 6.96
N ARG A 535 4.94 31.56 7.83
CA ARG A 535 4.00 32.18 8.76
C ARG A 535 3.87 33.65 8.42
N LEU A 536 2.65 34.13 8.22
CA LEU A 536 2.37 35.50 7.83
C LEU A 536 1.41 36.10 8.84
N GLU A 537 1.74 37.27 9.38
CA GLU A 537 0.87 38.04 10.28
C GLU A 537 0.68 39.41 9.67
N GLY A 538 -0.57 39.81 9.43
CA GLY A 538 -0.94 41.07 8.76
C GLY A 538 -1.00 42.18 9.78
N GLY A 539 -1.81 42.00 10.82
CA GLY A 539 -1.83 42.88 11.98
C GLY A 539 -3.25 43.21 12.40
N ALA A 540 -3.62 44.48 12.27
CA ALA A 540 -4.98 44.97 12.53
C ALA A 540 -5.47 45.84 11.38
N GLY A 541 -4.90 45.68 10.18
CA GLY A 541 -5.32 46.32 8.95
C GLY A 541 -6.31 45.44 8.18
N ASN A 542 -6.73 45.88 7.00
CA ASN A 542 -7.33 44.99 6.01
C ASN A 542 -6.22 44.43 5.12
N ASP A 543 -5.78 43.23 5.44
CA ASP A 543 -4.54 42.67 4.95
C ASP A 543 -4.78 41.72 3.76
N VAL A 544 -3.84 41.75 2.81
CA VAL A 544 -3.91 40.92 1.59
C VAL A 544 -2.75 39.94 1.52
N TYR A 545 -3.08 38.65 1.54
CA TYR A 545 -2.13 37.55 1.45
C TYR A 545 -2.13 36.94 0.04
N ASN A 546 -1.13 37.28 -0.77
CA ASN A 546 -0.99 36.71 -2.12
C ASN A 546 -0.17 35.41 -2.08
N ILE A 547 -0.83 34.26 -2.24
CA ILE A 547 -0.24 32.93 -2.17
C ILE A 547 0.01 32.37 -3.57
N GLY A 548 1.28 32.32 -3.96
CA GLY A 548 1.78 31.79 -5.22
C GLY A 548 2.44 30.42 -5.13
N VAL A 549 2.36 29.73 -3.99
CA VAL A 549 2.97 28.42 -3.74
C VAL A 549 1.92 27.32 -3.64
N GLY A 550 2.32 26.06 -3.87
CA GLY A 550 1.42 24.90 -3.83
C GLY A 550 1.06 24.41 -2.42
N TYR A 551 1.03 25.29 -1.43
CA TYR A 551 0.56 25.03 -0.07
C TYR A 551 0.02 26.34 0.54
N THR A 552 -0.82 26.25 1.55
CA THR A 552 -1.34 27.43 2.27
C THR A 552 -0.40 27.76 3.45
N PRO A 553 0.21 28.95 3.50
CA PRO A 553 0.94 29.43 4.67
C PRO A 553 0.09 29.45 5.94
N VAL A 554 0.76 29.46 7.10
CA VAL A 554 0.09 29.78 8.36
C VAL A 554 -0.18 31.28 8.38
N ILE A 555 -1.45 31.65 8.32
CA ILE A 555 -1.88 33.05 8.40
C ILE A 555 -2.43 33.28 9.80
N VAL A 556 -2.01 34.38 10.43
CA VAL A 556 -2.42 34.75 11.79
C VAL A 556 -3.00 36.15 11.77
N GLU A 557 -4.28 36.27 12.11
CA GLU A 557 -4.98 37.55 12.20
C GLU A 557 -5.56 37.83 13.59
N GLN A 558 -5.66 39.12 13.91
CA GLN A 558 -6.30 39.56 15.15
C GLN A 558 -7.82 39.53 15.04
N ALA A 559 -8.50 39.15 16.11
CA ALA A 559 -9.96 39.17 16.14
C ALA A 559 -10.48 40.61 15.97
N GLY A 560 -11.20 40.87 14.87
CA GLY A 560 -11.66 42.20 14.48
C GLY A 560 -10.58 43.11 13.89
N GLY A 561 -9.52 42.52 13.34
CA GLY A 561 -8.39 43.20 12.68
C GLY A 561 -8.78 43.92 11.39
N GLY A 562 -9.65 43.37 10.56
CA GLY A 562 -10.03 44.01 9.30
C GLY A 562 -11.05 43.18 8.53
N ASP A 563 -11.14 43.43 7.22
CA ASP A 563 -11.72 42.54 6.22
C ASP A 563 -10.56 41.97 5.39
N ASP A 564 -10.09 40.80 5.79
CA ASP A 564 -8.82 40.23 5.33
C ASP A 564 -9.01 39.26 4.15
N GLU A 565 -8.07 39.26 3.21
CA GLU A 565 -8.18 38.50 1.96
C GLU A 565 -6.97 37.58 1.69
N VAL A 566 -7.25 36.29 1.49
CA VAL A 566 -6.30 35.31 0.96
C VAL A 566 -6.52 35.13 -0.53
N ARG A 567 -5.54 35.56 -1.34
CA ARG A 567 -5.54 35.39 -2.80
C ARG A 567 -4.63 34.25 -3.22
N VAL A 568 -5.20 33.17 -3.73
CA VAL A 568 -4.47 31.99 -4.17
C VAL A 568 -4.33 31.99 -5.69
N SER A 569 -3.11 31.79 -6.19
CA SER A 569 -2.83 31.72 -7.65
C SER A 569 -2.32 30.35 -8.10
N VAL A 570 -1.91 29.49 -7.16
CA VAL A 570 -1.43 28.12 -7.42
C VAL A 570 -2.23 27.14 -6.57
N ILE A 571 -2.67 26.03 -7.18
CA ILE A 571 -3.49 25.02 -6.48
C ILE A 571 -2.67 24.36 -5.37
N ASN A 572 -3.22 24.35 -4.15
CA ASN A 572 -2.76 23.52 -3.06
C ASN A 572 -3.36 22.10 -3.22
N PRO A 573 -2.55 21.05 -3.45
CA PRO A 573 -3.05 19.68 -3.61
C PRO A 573 -3.68 19.12 -2.33
N ASN A 574 -3.46 19.75 -1.17
CA ASN A 574 -4.08 19.41 0.11
C ASN A 574 -5.28 20.32 0.46
N ASN A 575 -5.81 21.04 -0.53
CA ASN A 575 -6.86 22.06 -0.42
C ASN A 575 -6.41 23.31 0.35
N THR A 576 -7.09 24.44 0.11
CA THR A 576 -6.84 25.69 0.85
C THR A 576 -7.90 25.88 1.91
N TYR A 577 -7.47 26.17 3.14
CA TYR A 577 -8.35 26.49 4.27
C TYR A 577 -8.08 27.92 4.71
N LEU A 578 -9.14 28.69 4.91
CA LEU A 578 -9.08 30.03 5.42
C LEU A 578 -8.72 30.01 6.92
N ALA A 579 -7.80 30.87 7.34
CA ALA A 579 -7.43 30.99 8.75
C ALA A 579 -8.58 31.58 9.57
N GLU A 580 -8.56 31.40 10.90
CA GLU A 580 -9.52 32.08 11.79
C GLU A 580 -9.38 33.61 11.67
N ASN A 581 -10.49 34.34 11.76
CA ASN A 581 -10.54 35.81 11.62
C ASN A 581 -10.18 36.34 10.22
N VAL A 582 -10.29 35.52 9.18
CA VAL A 582 -10.13 35.98 7.79
C VAL A 582 -11.45 35.80 7.05
N GLU A 583 -11.88 36.81 6.30
CA GLU A 583 -13.23 36.86 5.74
C GLU A 583 -13.28 36.41 4.27
N ARG A 584 -12.20 36.58 3.50
CA ARG A 584 -12.24 36.42 2.03
C ARG A 584 -11.20 35.42 1.51
N LEU A 585 -11.65 34.49 0.68
CA LEU A 585 -10.80 33.56 -0.07
C LEU A 585 -11.04 33.74 -1.58
N THR A 586 -10.01 34.15 -2.33
CA THR A 586 -10.10 34.37 -3.77
C THR A 586 -9.09 33.50 -4.50
N TYR A 587 -9.55 32.64 -5.40
CA TYR A 587 -8.68 31.93 -6.35
C TYR A 587 -8.63 32.69 -7.69
N VAL A 588 -7.42 33.08 -8.12
CA VAL A 588 -7.21 33.85 -9.38
C VAL A 588 -6.60 33.01 -10.50
N GLY A 589 -6.51 31.69 -10.31
CA GLY A 589 -5.94 30.77 -11.29
C GLY A 589 -6.98 30.15 -12.23
N ALA A 590 -6.51 29.24 -13.09
CA ALA A 590 -7.31 28.63 -14.15
C ALA A 590 -7.53 27.11 -13.98
N GLY A 591 -7.04 26.50 -12.89
CA GLY A 591 -7.24 25.08 -12.60
C GLY A 591 -8.37 24.86 -11.60
N ASN A 592 -8.80 23.61 -11.44
CA ASN A 592 -9.86 23.21 -10.51
C ASN A 592 -9.40 23.43 -9.05
N PHE A 593 -9.96 24.44 -8.41
CA PHE A 593 -9.66 24.85 -7.05
C PHE A 593 -10.59 24.19 -6.05
N THR A 594 -10.06 23.85 -4.89
CA THR A 594 -10.86 23.45 -3.73
C THR A 594 -10.51 24.34 -2.55
N GLY A 595 -11.48 25.15 -2.14
CA GLY A 595 -11.33 26.15 -1.08
C GLY A 595 -12.31 25.92 0.06
N TYR A 596 -11.84 26.10 1.29
CA TYR A 596 -12.61 26.00 2.52
C TYR A 596 -12.55 27.33 3.26
N GLY A 597 -13.69 27.86 3.69
CA GLY A 597 -13.84 28.97 4.62
C GLY A 597 -13.62 28.53 6.07
N ASN A 598 -14.14 29.33 7.00
CA ASN A 598 -14.02 29.16 8.44
C ASN A 598 -15.40 29.25 9.12
N GLY A 599 -15.48 29.83 10.33
CA GLY A 599 -16.74 29.94 11.08
C GLY A 599 -17.42 31.32 10.98
N LEU A 600 -16.94 32.18 10.10
CA LEU A 600 -17.44 33.53 9.85
C LEU A 600 -18.28 33.56 8.58
N ASP A 601 -18.96 34.68 8.32
CA ASP A 601 -19.63 34.94 7.05
C ASP A 601 -18.57 35.19 5.95
N ASN A 602 -18.17 34.15 5.23
CA ASN A 602 -17.07 34.21 4.27
C ASN A 602 -17.52 34.62 2.86
N VAL A 603 -16.59 35.25 2.11
CA VAL A 603 -16.72 35.42 0.65
C VAL A 603 -15.68 34.54 -0.03
N ILE A 604 -16.14 33.51 -0.73
CA ILE A 604 -15.28 32.53 -1.40
C ILE A 604 -15.49 32.63 -2.91
N THR A 605 -14.42 33.01 -3.62
CA THR A 605 -14.43 33.21 -5.07
C THR A 605 -13.51 32.20 -5.76
N GLY A 606 -14.07 31.38 -6.64
CA GLY A 606 -13.34 30.51 -7.57
C GLY A 606 -12.74 31.28 -8.74
N GLY A 607 -12.00 30.56 -9.57
CA GLY A 607 -11.30 31.04 -10.74
C GLY A 607 -12.01 30.67 -12.05
N SER A 608 -11.23 30.20 -13.02
CA SER A 608 -11.79 29.74 -14.30
C SER A 608 -11.77 28.21 -14.48
N GLY A 609 -11.57 27.47 -13.39
CA GLY A 609 -11.57 26.01 -13.34
C GLY A 609 -12.96 25.47 -13.03
N ASN A 610 -13.08 24.14 -12.86
CA ASN A 610 -14.26 23.56 -12.21
C ASN A 610 -13.96 23.49 -10.72
N ASP A 611 -14.47 24.47 -9.97
CA ASP A 611 -14.06 24.72 -8.59
C ASP A 611 -15.05 24.10 -7.60
N THR A 612 -14.59 23.81 -6.40
CA THR A 612 -15.41 23.28 -5.31
C THR A 612 -15.16 24.08 -4.05
N LEU A 613 -16.21 24.75 -3.56
CA LEU A 613 -16.12 25.75 -2.51
C LEU A 613 -16.92 25.30 -1.29
N TYR A 614 -16.31 25.34 -0.11
CA TYR A 614 -16.92 25.01 1.18
C TYR A 614 -16.86 26.22 2.09
N GLY A 615 -17.98 26.66 2.64
CA GLY A 615 -18.08 27.89 3.43
C GLY A 615 -17.65 27.69 4.88
N GLY A 616 -17.96 26.52 5.44
CA GLY A 616 -17.92 26.31 6.87
C GLY A 616 -19.25 26.73 7.50
N ALA A 617 -19.22 27.37 8.66
CA ALA A 617 -20.42 27.88 9.30
C ALA A 617 -20.46 29.40 9.13
N GLY A 618 -21.64 29.97 8.92
CA GLY A 618 -21.78 31.40 8.63
C GLY A 618 -22.89 31.59 7.62
N ALA A 619 -23.12 32.83 7.20
CA ALA A 619 -23.89 33.15 6.01
C ALA A 619 -22.91 33.44 4.87
N ASP A 620 -22.55 32.41 4.11
CA ASP A 620 -21.44 32.44 3.17
C ASP A 620 -21.86 32.89 1.76
N GLN A 621 -20.92 33.52 1.03
CA GLN A 621 -21.10 33.90 -0.37
C GLN A 621 -20.19 33.07 -1.25
N PHE A 622 -20.78 32.18 -2.05
CA PHE A 622 -20.08 31.37 -3.05
C PHE A 622 -20.15 32.03 -4.42
N ILE A 623 -18.99 32.31 -5.00
CA ILE A 623 -18.85 32.87 -6.35
C ILE A 623 -17.98 31.90 -7.15
N GLY A 624 -18.56 31.08 -8.03
CA GLY A 624 -17.80 30.02 -8.73
C GLY A 624 -16.84 30.56 -9.78
N GLY A 625 -17.29 31.50 -10.60
CA GLY A 625 -16.51 32.07 -11.68
C GLY A 625 -16.84 31.42 -13.03
N ALA A 626 -15.82 31.07 -13.80
CA ALA A 626 -16.03 30.46 -15.11
C ALA A 626 -15.72 28.98 -15.06
N GLY A 627 -16.72 28.11 -15.18
CA GLY A 627 -16.46 26.69 -15.11
C GLY A 627 -17.73 25.89 -14.91
N TYR A 628 -17.56 24.72 -14.33
CA TYR A 628 -18.64 24.00 -13.66
C TYR A 628 -18.29 23.93 -12.18
N ASP A 629 -18.91 24.80 -11.40
CA ASP A 629 -18.52 25.10 -10.03
C ASP A 629 -19.52 24.53 -9.04
N THR A 630 -19.02 24.02 -7.92
CA THR A 630 -19.80 23.34 -6.89
C THR A 630 -19.68 24.06 -5.55
N ALA A 631 -20.80 24.46 -4.95
CA ALA A 631 -20.84 24.80 -3.53
C ALA A 631 -21.11 23.51 -2.74
N GLY A 632 -20.23 23.14 -1.81
CA GLY A 632 -20.28 21.87 -1.10
C GLY A 632 -20.49 22.03 0.40
N TYR A 633 -21.03 20.99 1.02
CA TYR A 633 -21.36 20.95 2.46
C TYR A 633 -20.79 19.72 3.19
N LEU A 634 -19.74 19.10 2.65
CA LEU A 634 -19.08 17.91 3.25
C LEU A 634 -18.49 18.16 4.64
N ASP A 635 -18.22 19.41 4.97
CA ASP A 635 -17.76 19.90 6.27
C ASP A 635 -18.89 20.06 7.30
N SER A 636 -20.16 19.87 6.89
CA SER A 636 -21.29 19.83 7.80
C SER A 636 -21.25 18.62 8.73
N LYS A 637 -21.75 18.82 9.95
CA LYS A 637 -21.89 17.77 10.98
C LYS A 637 -23.30 17.18 11.06
N VAL A 638 -24.22 17.66 10.21
CA VAL A 638 -25.62 17.24 10.09
C VAL A 638 -26.07 17.38 8.64
N GLY A 639 -27.20 16.76 8.29
CA GLY A 639 -27.83 16.97 6.98
C GLY A 639 -28.19 18.45 6.75
N VAL A 640 -28.04 18.92 5.53
CA VAL A 640 -28.37 20.27 5.11
C VAL A 640 -29.65 20.30 4.29
N THR A 641 -30.37 21.42 4.34
CA THR A 641 -31.47 21.69 3.42
C THR A 641 -31.09 22.87 2.55
N VAL A 642 -31.05 22.68 1.23
CA VAL A 642 -30.83 23.76 0.27
C VAL A 642 -32.09 23.96 -0.54
N ASN A 643 -32.91 24.93 -0.10
CA ASN A 643 -34.13 25.31 -0.79
C ASN A 643 -33.92 26.55 -1.67
N LEU A 644 -33.64 26.33 -2.96
CA LEU A 644 -33.40 27.41 -3.92
C LEU A 644 -34.66 28.23 -4.19
N LYS A 645 -35.84 27.59 -4.12
CA LYS A 645 -37.12 28.22 -4.40
C LYS A 645 -37.51 29.32 -3.40
N THR A 646 -37.14 29.15 -2.13
CA THR A 646 -37.40 30.13 -1.06
C THR A 646 -36.17 30.92 -0.64
N GLY A 647 -34.96 30.42 -0.94
CA GLY A 647 -33.70 30.95 -0.42
C GLY A 647 -33.51 30.71 1.08
N VAL A 648 -34.29 29.79 1.67
CA VAL A 648 -34.20 29.46 3.11
C VAL A 648 -33.54 28.10 3.27
N HIS A 649 -32.29 28.13 3.67
CA HIS A 649 -31.45 26.96 3.86
C HIS A 649 -31.36 26.55 5.35
N SER A 650 -30.83 25.36 5.64
CA SER A 650 -30.67 24.84 7.01
C SER A 650 -29.30 24.20 7.24
N GLY A 651 -28.94 23.94 8.50
CA GLY A 651 -27.62 23.42 8.85
C GLY A 651 -26.55 24.51 8.69
N ILE A 652 -25.39 24.14 8.15
CA ILE A 652 -24.34 25.11 7.85
C ILE A 652 -24.65 25.95 6.59
N ALA A 653 -25.60 25.52 5.75
CA ALA A 653 -26.02 26.28 4.58
C ALA A 653 -26.84 27.55 4.91
N ALA A 654 -27.14 27.78 6.19
CA ALA A 654 -28.14 28.74 6.63
C ALA A 654 -27.69 30.20 6.44
N GLY A 655 -28.24 30.85 5.41
CA GLY A 655 -27.91 32.24 5.05
C GLY A 655 -27.01 32.36 3.84
N ASP A 656 -26.55 31.23 3.30
CA ASP A 656 -25.67 31.18 2.15
C ASP A 656 -26.30 31.73 0.89
N THR A 657 -25.45 32.22 -0.01
CA THR A 657 -25.84 32.70 -1.34
C THR A 657 -24.92 32.15 -2.41
N PHE A 658 -25.49 31.85 -3.58
CA PHE A 658 -24.80 31.21 -4.70
C PHE A 658 -24.85 32.11 -5.92
N SER A 659 -23.69 32.41 -6.49
CA SER A 659 -23.55 33.17 -7.75
C SER A 659 -22.56 32.43 -8.65
N GLU A 660 -22.91 32.23 -9.92
CA GLU A 660 -22.04 31.50 -10.86
C GLU A 660 -21.66 30.11 -10.30
N ILE A 661 -22.63 29.41 -9.70
CA ILE A 661 -22.51 28.04 -9.19
C ILE A 661 -23.47 27.16 -9.99
N GLU A 662 -22.97 26.07 -10.55
CA GLU A 662 -23.76 25.12 -11.33
C GLU A 662 -24.23 23.91 -10.51
N ALA A 663 -23.58 23.62 -9.38
CA ALA A 663 -23.90 22.44 -8.56
C ALA A 663 -23.87 22.69 -7.05
N ILE A 664 -24.72 21.98 -6.33
CA ILE A 664 -24.69 21.89 -4.87
C ILE A 664 -24.34 20.46 -4.46
N GLY A 665 -23.29 20.33 -3.64
CA GLY A 665 -22.88 19.08 -3.00
C GLY A 665 -23.39 18.99 -1.56
N GLY A 666 -24.06 17.89 -1.24
CA GLY A 666 -24.53 17.54 0.08
C GLY A 666 -23.43 17.28 1.11
N SER A 667 -23.88 16.98 2.30
CA SER A 667 -23.07 16.58 3.45
C SER A 667 -22.80 15.07 3.45
N ASN A 668 -22.41 14.54 4.62
CA ASN A 668 -22.26 13.10 4.84
C ASN A 668 -23.50 12.50 5.56
N TYR A 669 -24.63 13.20 5.51
CA TYR A 669 -25.87 12.87 6.20
C TYR A 669 -27.06 13.15 5.28
N ASP A 670 -28.23 12.65 5.64
CA ASP A 670 -29.47 12.83 4.88
C ASP A 670 -29.78 14.31 4.59
N ASP A 671 -29.57 14.70 3.33
CA ASP A 671 -29.77 16.05 2.85
C ASP A 671 -31.13 16.23 2.14
N THR A 672 -31.54 17.49 1.97
CA THR A 672 -32.76 17.83 1.22
C THR A 672 -32.52 18.99 0.28
N PHE A 673 -32.73 18.79 -1.01
CA PHE A 673 -32.63 19.81 -2.04
C PHE A 673 -34.03 20.15 -2.58
N VAL A 674 -34.34 21.44 -2.72
CA VAL A 674 -35.57 21.91 -3.36
C VAL A 674 -35.19 22.75 -4.57
N GLY A 675 -35.43 22.21 -5.76
CA GLY A 675 -35.16 22.87 -7.03
C GLY A 675 -36.10 24.04 -7.31
N ASP A 676 -35.70 24.94 -8.20
CA ASP A 676 -36.47 26.11 -8.63
C ASP A 676 -36.55 26.26 -10.16
N GLY A 677 -36.07 25.26 -10.91
CA GLY A 677 -36.01 25.27 -12.37
C GLY A 677 -34.88 26.12 -12.98
N SER A 678 -33.90 26.55 -12.18
CA SER A 678 -32.71 27.26 -12.66
C SER A 678 -31.69 26.37 -13.38
N GLY A 679 -31.83 25.04 -13.26
CA GLY A 679 -30.88 24.06 -13.81
C GLY A 679 -29.66 23.79 -12.92
N MET A 680 -29.77 24.04 -11.61
CA MET A 680 -28.73 23.71 -10.64
C MET A 680 -28.65 22.20 -10.41
N ASP A 681 -27.46 21.64 -10.50
CA ASP A 681 -27.22 20.21 -10.28
C ASP A 681 -27.14 19.89 -8.78
N PHE A 682 -27.62 18.70 -8.39
CA PHE A 682 -27.58 18.23 -7.01
C PHE A 682 -26.81 16.92 -6.89
N ASN A 683 -25.86 16.90 -5.96
CA ASN A 683 -25.14 15.71 -5.55
C ASN A 683 -25.39 15.46 -4.07
N GLY A 684 -26.17 14.45 -3.70
CA GLY A 684 -26.48 14.17 -2.29
C GLY A 684 -25.26 13.72 -1.49
N GLY A 685 -24.27 13.11 -2.14
CA GLY A 685 -23.06 12.66 -1.46
C GLY A 685 -23.30 11.35 -0.72
N ALA A 686 -23.20 11.36 0.60
CA ALA A 686 -23.44 10.19 1.44
C ALA A 686 -24.59 10.46 2.39
N GLY A 687 -25.54 9.54 2.49
CA GLY A 687 -26.76 9.77 3.24
C GLY A 687 -27.91 9.04 2.57
N PHE A 688 -29.13 9.28 3.06
CA PHE A 688 -30.35 9.02 2.32
C PHE A 688 -30.93 10.35 1.86
N ASP A 689 -30.58 10.76 0.64
CA ASP A 689 -30.71 12.14 0.22
C ASP A 689 -32.00 12.37 -0.58
N THR A 690 -32.67 13.48 -0.29
CA THR A 690 -33.98 13.84 -0.85
C THR A 690 -33.88 15.01 -1.81
N VAL A 691 -34.53 14.88 -2.97
CA VAL A 691 -34.84 16.01 -3.84
C VAL A 691 -36.36 16.16 -3.88
N ASP A 692 -36.83 17.36 -3.53
CA ASP A 692 -38.25 17.68 -3.37
C ASP A 692 -38.72 18.67 -4.45
N TYR A 693 -39.61 18.19 -5.31
CA TYR A 693 -40.28 18.96 -6.37
C TYR A 693 -41.79 19.14 -6.11
N SER A 694 -42.28 18.84 -4.90
CA SER A 694 -43.71 18.97 -4.54
C SER A 694 -44.26 20.38 -4.72
N GLY A 695 -43.40 21.40 -4.63
CA GLY A 695 -43.76 22.80 -4.90
C GLY A 695 -43.77 23.20 -6.38
N SER A 696 -43.46 22.29 -7.31
CA SER A 696 -43.35 22.59 -8.74
C SER A 696 -44.68 22.99 -9.35
N SER A 697 -44.65 23.99 -10.24
CA SER A 697 -45.86 24.48 -10.93
C SER A 697 -46.22 23.69 -12.21
N GLY A 698 -45.55 22.57 -12.43
CA GLY A 698 -45.79 21.65 -13.54
C GLY A 698 -45.02 20.34 -13.36
N ALA A 699 -45.34 19.36 -14.20
CA ALA A 699 -44.73 18.04 -14.17
C ALA A 699 -43.20 18.05 -14.28
N VAL A 700 -42.57 17.14 -13.57
CA VAL A 700 -41.13 16.90 -13.55
C VAL A 700 -40.79 15.53 -14.15
N ASN A 701 -39.78 15.52 -15.01
CA ASN A 701 -39.22 14.31 -15.60
C ASN A 701 -37.81 14.11 -15.05
N VAL A 702 -37.71 13.29 -14.01
CA VAL A 702 -36.50 13.13 -13.20
C VAL A 702 -35.73 11.89 -13.63
N TYR A 703 -34.40 12.02 -13.75
CA TYR A 703 -33.53 10.91 -14.13
C TYR A 703 -32.43 10.66 -13.08
N LEU A 704 -32.52 9.53 -12.38
CA LEU A 704 -31.57 9.10 -11.36
C LEU A 704 -30.51 8.15 -11.96
N ARG A 705 -29.26 8.63 -12.17
CA ARG A 705 -28.13 7.83 -12.67
C ARG A 705 -26.76 8.44 -12.31
N ASN A 706 -25.72 7.62 -12.26
CA ASN A 706 -24.32 8.06 -12.16
C ASN A 706 -23.71 8.57 -13.50
N GLY A 707 -22.97 9.69 -13.46
CA GLY A 707 -22.14 10.22 -14.55
C GLY A 707 -22.76 11.39 -15.33
N ALA A 708 -22.15 11.78 -16.46
CA ALA A 708 -22.62 12.89 -17.33
C ALA A 708 -24.11 12.74 -17.66
N GLY A 709 -24.93 13.44 -16.88
CA GLY A 709 -26.36 13.17 -16.75
C GLY A 709 -27.14 13.50 -18.01
N VAL A 710 -28.28 12.85 -18.16
CA VAL A 710 -29.37 13.41 -18.96
C VAL A 710 -30.03 14.44 -18.04
N PRO A 711 -30.03 15.74 -18.39
CA PRO A 711 -30.71 16.74 -17.58
C PRO A 711 -32.18 16.36 -17.41
N SER A 712 -32.67 16.47 -16.17
CA SER A 712 -34.09 16.37 -15.88
C SER A 712 -34.82 17.51 -16.60
N THR A 713 -36.10 17.30 -16.94
CA THR A 713 -36.88 18.27 -17.71
C THR A 713 -38.25 18.53 -17.10
N GLY A 714 -38.81 19.71 -17.33
CA GLY A 714 -40.11 20.11 -16.82
C GLY A 714 -40.08 20.65 -15.39
N GLY A 715 -40.97 21.59 -15.12
CA GLY A 715 -41.18 22.14 -13.78
C GLY A 715 -39.91 22.71 -13.14
N ASP A 716 -39.77 22.49 -11.85
CA ASP A 716 -38.60 22.89 -11.06
C ASP A 716 -37.37 21.97 -11.29
N ALA A 717 -37.52 20.87 -12.03
CA ALA A 717 -36.43 19.93 -12.34
C ALA A 717 -35.70 20.28 -13.66
N GLU A 718 -36.18 21.26 -14.42
CA GLU A 718 -35.61 21.63 -15.72
C GLU A 718 -34.11 21.91 -15.64
N GLY A 719 -33.33 21.19 -16.45
CA GLY A 719 -31.88 21.33 -16.54
C GLY A 719 -31.08 20.62 -15.44
N THR A 720 -31.73 20.09 -14.40
CA THR A 720 -31.08 19.56 -13.19
C THR A 720 -30.54 18.14 -13.41
N ILE A 721 -29.27 17.92 -13.11
CA ILE A 721 -28.66 16.59 -13.01
C ILE A 721 -28.63 16.15 -11.54
N LEU A 722 -29.12 14.94 -11.28
CA LEU A 722 -29.13 14.33 -9.95
C LEU A 722 -28.10 13.21 -9.86
N THR A 723 -27.24 13.30 -8.85
CA THR A 723 -26.24 12.27 -8.53
C THR A 723 -26.29 11.93 -7.04
N ALA A 724 -26.11 10.65 -6.69
CA ALA A 724 -26.21 10.17 -5.30
C ALA A 724 -27.45 10.70 -4.55
N VAL A 725 -28.63 10.52 -5.16
CA VAL A 725 -29.93 10.86 -4.57
C VAL A 725 -30.77 9.61 -4.55
N GLU A 726 -31.32 9.27 -3.38
CA GLU A 726 -32.12 8.07 -3.15
C GLU A 726 -33.62 8.36 -3.15
N HIS A 727 -34.01 9.58 -2.76
CA HIS A 727 -35.40 9.96 -2.57
C HIS A 727 -35.82 11.10 -3.47
N VAL A 728 -36.85 10.88 -4.28
CA VAL A 728 -37.44 11.91 -5.13
C VAL A 728 -38.90 12.07 -4.73
N ILE A 729 -39.29 13.31 -4.46
CA ILE A 729 -40.67 13.73 -4.30
C ILE A 729 -41.04 14.52 -5.55
N GLY A 730 -41.99 14.01 -6.31
CA GLY A 730 -42.58 14.63 -7.49
C GLY A 730 -43.53 15.78 -7.15
N SER A 731 -44.18 16.29 -8.17
CA SER A 731 -45.15 17.38 -8.17
C SER A 731 -46.59 16.85 -8.16
N ASP A 732 -47.58 17.74 -8.00
CA ASP A 732 -48.99 17.33 -8.10
C ASP A 732 -49.45 17.09 -9.57
N TYR A 733 -48.53 16.88 -10.52
CA TYR A 733 -48.79 16.73 -11.97
C TYR A 733 -48.18 15.43 -12.51
N ASP A 734 -48.59 15.02 -13.71
CA ASP A 734 -48.13 13.79 -14.39
C ASP A 734 -46.59 13.74 -14.57
N ASP A 735 -45.90 13.16 -13.60
CA ASP A 735 -44.46 13.09 -13.53
C ASP A 735 -43.90 11.84 -14.20
N THR A 736 -42.60 11.88 -14.52
CA THR A 736 -41.88 10.69 -14.94
C THR A 736 -40.59 10.56 -14.15
N ILE A 737 -40.52 9.57 -13.27
CA ILE A 737 -39.35 9.32 -12.44
C ILE A 737 -38.64 8.07 -12.94
N THR A 738 -37.39 8.23 -13.38
CA THR A 738 -36.62 7.16 -14.01
C THR A 738 -35.40 6.78 -13.18
N VAL A 739 -35.31 5.51 -12.78
CA VAL A 739 -34.14 4.92 -12.12
C VAL A 739 -33.33 4.12 -13.15
N GLY A 740 -32.18 4.64 -13.56
CA GLY A 740 -31.37 4.02 -14.62
C GLY A 740 -30.58 2.77 -14.18
N PRO A 741 -30.17 1.89 -15.12
CA PRO A 741 -29.42 0.64 -14.84
C PRO A 741 -28.00 0.82 -14.28
N PHE A 742 -27.50 2.06 -14.20
CA PHE A 742 -26.17 2.39 -13.69
C PHE A 742 -26.22 3.28 -12.45
N SER A 743 -27.35 3.28 -11.74
CA SER A 743 -27.44 3.99 -10.48
C SER A 743 -26.57 3.30 -9.41
N VAL A 744 -25.84 4.10 -8.64
CA VAL A 744 -24.94 3.63 -7.56
C VAL A 744 -25.63 3.58 -6.20
N ALA A 745 -26.73 4.30 -6.07
CA ALA A 745 -27.58 4.35 -4.91
C ALA A 745 -28.46 3.09 -4.80
N ILE A 746 -28.71 2.63 -3.58
CA ILE A 746 -29.55 1.47 -3.29
C ILE A 746 -30.71 1.87 -2.38
N GLY A 747 -31.89 1.30 -2.62
CA GLY A 747 -33.06 1.55 -1.78
C GLY A 747 -33.81 2.83 -2.13
N PHE A 748 -33.99 3.13 -3.43
CA PHE A 748 -34.73 4.32 -3.85
C PHE A 748 -36.13 4.40 -3.25
N ARG A 749 -36.54 5.62 -2.90
CA ARG A 749 -37.91 5.98 -2.56
C ARG A 749 -38.41 7.01 -3.57
N LEU A 750 -39.52 6.74 -4.22
CA LEU A 750 -40.05 7.59 -5.28
C LEU A 750 -41.50 7.93 -4.93
N GLU A 751 -41.82 9.22 -4.91
CA GLU A 751 -43.18 9.73 -4.74
C GLU A 751 -43.53 10.55 -5.99
N GLY A 752 -44.65 10.25 -6.65
CA GLY A 752 -45.11 10.90 -7.87
C GLY A 752 -45.96 12.10 -7.53
N GLY A 753 -47.02 11.87 -6.74
CA GLY A 753 -47.80 12.94 -6.14
C GLY A 753 -49.29 12.70 -6.29
N ALA A 754 -49.96 13.57 -7.03
CA ALA A 754 -51.38 13.46 -7.35
C ALA A 754 -51.63 13.57 -8.87
N GLY A 755 -50.60 13.29 -9.68
CA GLY A 755 -50.67 13.21 -11.13
C GLY A 755 -50.89 11.78 -11.59
N ASN A 756 -50.92 11.57 -12.91
CA ASN A 756 -50.74 10.23 -13.48
C ASN A 756 -49.25 10.01 -13.72
N ASP A 757 -48.60 9.31 -12.80
CA ASP A 757 -47.16 9.27 -12.67
C ASP A 757 -46.57 8.01 -13.29
N VAL A 758 -45.40 8.14 -13.91
CA VAL A 758 -44.69 7.04 -14.57
C VAL A 758 -43.35 6.77 -13.92
N TYR A 759 -43.20 5.56 -13.38
CA TYR A 759 -41.98 5.07 -12.74
C TYR A 759 -41.21 4.12 -13.65
N ASN A 760 -40.13 4.58 -14.28
CA ASN A 760 -39.29 3.75 -15.13
C ASN A 760 -38.17 3.10 -14.31
N ILE A 761 -38.28 1.80 -14.05
CA ILE A 761 -37.35 1.01 -13.23
C ILE A 761 -36.37 0.22 -14.11
N GLY A 762 -35.12 0.66 -14.12
CA GLY A 762 -33.99 0.05 -14.83
C GLY A 762 -33.05 -0.76 -13.97
N VAL A 763 -33.36 -1.00 -12.69
CA VAL A 763 -32.51 -1.72 -11.73
C VAL A 763 -33.11 -3.10 -11.38
N GLY A 764 -32.27 -4.02 -10.90
CA GLY A 764 -32.66 -5.40 -10.58
C GLY A 764 -33.42 -5.57 -9.25
N TYR A 765 -34.12 -4.55 -8.79
CA TYR A 765 -35.00 -4.56 -7.61
C TYR A 765 -36.10 -3.53 -7.79
N THR A 766 -37.21 -3.64 -7.07
CA THR A 766 -38.29 -2.65 -7.10
C THR A 766 -38.05 -1.57 -6.03
N PRO A 767 -37.94 -0.29 -6.40
CA PRO A 767 -37.93 0.82 -5.45
C PRO A 767 -39.17 0.86 -4.54
N VAL A 768 -39.07 1.59 -3.44
CA VAL A 768 -40.25 1.94 -2.65
C VAL A 768 -40.98 3.06 -3.37
N ILE A 769 -42.13 2.73 -3.95
CA ILE A 769 -43.00 3.68 -4.63
C ILE A 769 -44.12 4.07 -3.68
N VAL A 770 -44.41 5.36 -3.57
CA VAL A 770 -45.43 5.90 -2.67
C VAL A 770 -46.38 6.78 -3.47
N GLU A 771 -47.64 6.36 -3.55
CA GLU A 771 -48.69 7.11 -4.21
C GLU A 771 -49.84 7.48 -3.28
N GLN A 772 -50.47 8.62 -3.57
CA GLN A 772 -51.63 9.09 -2.84
C GLN A 772 -52.89 8.33 -3.26
N ALA A 773 -53.79 8.07 -2.31
CA ALA A 773 -55.07 7.45 -2.63
C ALA A 773 -55.91 8.35 -3.55
N GLY A 774 -56.17 7.89 -4.77
CA GLY A 774 -56.84 8.67 -5.81
C GLY A 774 -55.95 9.74 -6.47
N GLY A 775 -54.63 9.52 -6.46
CA GLY A 775 -53.60 10.37 -7.07
C GLY A 775 -53.69 10.40 -8.60
N GLY A 776 -53.93 9.28 -9.27
CA GLY A 776 -54.00 9.26 -10.73
C GLY A 776 -54.27 7.86 -11.27
N ASP A 777 -53.89 7.63 -12.52
CA ASP A 777 -53.68 6.31 -13.13
C ASP A 777 -52.17 6.12 -13.30
N ASP A 778 -51.54 5.50 -12.30
CA ASP A 778 -50.09 5.46 -12.14
C ASP A 778 -49.48 4.19 -12.75
N GLU A 779 -48.30 4.31 -13.35
CA GLU A 779 -47.65 3.21 -14.08
C GLU A 779 -46.21 2.94 -13.63
N VAL A 780 -45.95 1.69 -13.24
CA VAL A 780 -44.60 1.15 -13.03
C VAL A 780 -44.13 0.40 -14.27
N ARG A 781 -43.09 0.93 -14.93
CA ARG A 781 -42.44 0.30 -16.09
C ARG A 781 -41.13 -0.34 -15.70
N VAL A 782 -41.06 -1.66 -15.79
CA VAL A 782 -39.86 -2.43 -15.45
C VAL A 782 -39.14 -2.87 -16.72
N SER A 783 -37.83 -2.63 -16.78
CA SER A 783 -36.99 -3.04 -17.92
C SER A 783 -35.94 -4.11 -17.58
N VAL A 784 -35.68 -4.36 -16.30
CA VAL A 784 -34.73 -5.34 -15.79
C VAL A 784 -35.44 -6.29 -14.82
N ILE A 785 -35.17 -7.60 -14.92
CA ILE A 785 -35.81 -8.59 -14.06
C ILE A 785 -35.37 -8.39 -12.60
N ASN A 786 -36.36 -8.30 -11.70
CA ASN A 786 -36.16 -8.41 -10.27
C ASN A 786 -36.15 -9.91 -9.89
N PRO A 787 -35.03 -10.47 -9.39
CA PRO A 787 -34.96 -11.88 -9.00
C PRO A 787 -35.83 -12.23 -7.79
N ASN A 788 -36.32 -11.23 -7.05
CA ASN A 788 -37.24 -11.40 -5.93
C ASN A 788 -38.71 -11.10 -6.32
N ASN A 789 -39.00 -11.05 -7.63
CA ASN A 789 -40.27 -10.64 -8.23
C ASN A 789 -40.59 -9.16 -8.03
N THR A 790 -41.42 -8.61 -8.92
CA THR A 790 -41.91 -7.23 -8.81
C THR A 790 -43.31 -7.21 -8.22
N TYR A 791 -43.50 -6.42 -7.18
CA TYR A 791 -44.82 -6.16 -6.57
C TYR A 791 -45.20 -4.70 -6.81
N LEU A 792 -46.42 -4.48 -7.27
CA LEU A 792 -46.98 -3.15 -7.46
C LEU A 792 -47.26 -2.52 -6.08
N ALA A 793 -46.88 -1.25 -5.91
CA ALA A 793 -47.15 -0.52 -4.67
C ALA A 793 -48.66 -0.30 -4.48
N GLU A 794 -49.11 -0.03 -3.25
CA GLU A 794 -50.50 0.40 -3.01
C GLU A 794 -50.81 1.68 -3.80
N ASN A 795 -52.06 1.83 -4.26
CA ASN A 795 -52.55 2.97 -5.04
C ASN A 795 -51.92 3.14 -6.44
N VAL A 796 -51.28 2.10 -6.99
CA VAL A 796 -50.76 2.14 -8.38
C VAL A 796 -51.57 1.17 -9.24
N GLU A 797 -52.00 1.62 -10.42
CA GLU A 797 -52.94 0.88 -11.27
C GLU A 797 -52.25 0.00 -12.31
N ARG A 798 -51.04 0.35 -12.79
CA ARG A 798 -50.45 -0.28 -13.98
C ARG A 798 -49.04 -0.82 -13.73
N LEU A 799 -48.78 -2.06 -14.13
CA LEU A 799 -47.46 -2.69 -14.13
C LEU A 799 -47.11 -3.15 -15.55
N THR A 800 -46.06 -2.59 -16.14
CA THR A 800 -45.63 -2.91 -17.51
C THR A 800 -44.19 -3.40 -17.52
N TYR A 801 -43.94 -4.63 -17.98
CA TYR A 801 -42.60 -5.12 -18.27
C TYR A 801 -42.26 -4.89 -19.75
N VAL A 802 -41.20 -4.12 -20.01
CA VAL A 802 -40.76 -3.78 -21.38
C VAL A 802 -39.53 -4.58 -21.83
N GLY A 803 -39.09 -5.55 -21.03
CA GLY A 803 -37.93 -6.39 -21.32
C GLY A 803 -38.27 -7.67 -22.10
N ALA A 804 -37.26 -8.52 -22.28
CA ALA A 804 -37.36 -9.73 -23.10
C ALA A 804 -37.15 -11.05 -22.34
N GLY A 805 -36.93 -11.00 -21.02
CA GLY A 805 -36.78 -12.22 -20.20
C GLY A 805 -38.08 -12.58 -19.49
N ASN A 806 -38.10 -13.75 -18.84
CA ASN A 806 -39.27 -14.26 -18.12
C ASN A 806 -39.54 -13.41 -16.88
N PHE A 807 -40.60 -12.62 -16.91
CA PHE A 807 -41.02 -11.70 -15.87
C PHE A 807 -42.03 -12.36 -14.93
N THR A 808 -41.87 -12.09 -13.63
CA THR A 808 -42.90 -12.41 -12.64
C THR A 808 -43.35 -11.12 -11.96
N GLY A 809 -44.61 -10.76 -12.21
CA GLY A 809 -45.22 -9.52 -11.73
C GLY A 809 -46.44 -9.78 -10.86
N TYR A 810 -46.55 -9.04 -9.77
CA TYR A 810 -47.68 -9.05 -8.84
C TYR A 810 -48.32 -7.67 -8.83
N GLY A 811 -49.64 -7.61 -9.00
CA GLY A 811 -50.47 -6.44 -8.74
C GLY A 811 -50.70 -6.21 -7.24
N ASN A 812 -51.75 -5.47 -6.93
CA ASN A 812 -52.16 -5.08 -5.60
C ASN A 812 -53.67 -5.38 -5.38
N GLY A 813 -54.38 -4.56 -4.60
CA GLY A 813 -55.81 -4.76 -4.31
C GLY A 813 -56.77 -3.92 -5.17
N LEU A 814 -56.26 -3.27 -6.21
CA LEU A 814 -57.02 -2.45 -7.16
C LEU A 814 -57.27 -3.20 -8.46
N ASP A 815 -58.10 -2.64 -9.35
CA ASP A 815 -58.29 -3.13 -10.71
C ASP A 815 -57.03 -2.81 -11.55
N ASN A 816 -56.05 -3.71 -11.56
CA ASN A 816 -54.74 -3.48 -12.16
C ASN A 816 -54.69 -3.81 -13.66
N VAL A 817 -53.79 -3.14 -14.39
CA VAL A 817 -53.37 -3.56 -15.73
C VAL A 817 -51.93 -4.05 -15.69
N ILE A 818 -51.74 -5.36 -15.86
CA ILE A 818 -50.44 -6.02 -15.79
C ILE A 818 -50.04 -6.52 -17.17
N THR A 819 -48.96 -5.96 -17.71
CA THR A 819 -48.45 -6.26 -19.06
C THR A 819 -47.07 -6.92 -18.97
N GLY A 820 -46.97 -8.16 -19.47
CA GLY A 820 -45.72 -8.85 -19.71
C GLY A 820 -44.98 -8.35 -20.95
N GLY A 821 -43.78 -8.86 -21.15
CA GLY A 821 -42.87 -8.53 -22.24
C GLY A 821 -42.89 -9.57 -23.35
N SER A 822 -41.69 -9.91 -23.84
CA SER A 822 -41.52 -10.94 -24.87
C SER A 822 -41.00 -12.29 -24.32
N GLY A 823 -41.00 -12.46 -23.00
CA GLY A 823 -40.56 -13.67 -22.30
C GLY A 823 -41.72 -14.63 -22.09
N ASN A 824 -41.48 -15.73 -21.37
CA ASN A 824 -42.57 -16.53 -20.82
C ASN A 824 -42.88 -15.97 -19.43
N ASP A 825 -43.91 -15.15 -19.35
CA ASP A 825 -44.18 -14.33 -18.19
C ASP A 825 -45.23 -14.98 -17.27
N THR A 826 -45.16 -14.67 -15.97
CA THR A 826 -46.11 -15.15 -14.96
C THR A 826 -46.67 -13.95 -14.21
N LEU A 827 -47.97 -13.74 -14.32
CA LEU A 827 -48.63 -12.53 -13.84
C LEU A 827 -49.66 -12.89 -12.78
N TYR A 828 -49.61 -12.18 -11.65
CA TYR A 828 -50.56 -12.31 -10.54
C TYR A 828 -51.23 -10.95 -10.31
N GLY A 829 -52.55 -10.92 -10.33
CA GLY A 829 -53.33 -9.68 -10.25
C GLY A 829 -53.48 -9.17 -8.83
N GLY A 830 -53.67 -10.10 -7.88
CA GLY A 830 -54.18 -9.79 -6.56
C GLY A 830 -55.70 -9.79 -6.57
N ALA A 831 -56.30 -8.90 -5.79
CA ALA A 831 -57.74 -8.75 -5.74
C ALA A 831 -58.15 -7.53 -6.56
N GLY A 832 -59.25 -7.63 -7.30
CA GLY A 832 -59.67 -6.56 -8.21
C GLY A 832 -60.26 -7.18 -9.46
N ALA A 833 -60.71 -6.35 -10.39
CA ALA A 833 -61.00 -6.78 -11.76
C ALA A 833 -59.79 -6.48 -12.65
N ASP A 834 -58.84 -7.42 -12.68
CA ASP A 834 -57.53 -7.21 -13.27
C ASP A 834 -57.48 -7.46 -14.79
N GLN A 835 -56.56 -6.80 -15.49
CA GLN A 835 -56.29 -7.04 -16.90
C GLN A 835 -54.89 -7.63 -17.07
N PHE A 836 -54.83 -8.89 -17.44
CA PHE A 836 -53.59 -9.60 -17.76
C PHE A 836 -53.31 -9.54 -19.25
N ILE A 837 -52.14 -9.00 -19.61
CA ILE A 837 -51.65 -8.90 -20.98
C ILE A 837 -50.31 -9.62 -21.04
N GLY A 838 -50.26 -10.89 -21.44
CA GLY A 838 -49.02 -11.69 -21.39
C GLY A 838 -47.92 -11.16 -22.32
N GLY A 839 -48.31 -10.77 -23.54
CA GLY A 839 -47.39 -10.24 -24.53
C GLY A 839 -47.04 -11.28 -25.58
N ALA A 840 -45.74 -11.50 -25.81
CA ALA A 840 -45.27 -12.51 -26.75
C ALA A 840 -44.49 -13.58 -25.99
N GLY A 841 -44.90 -14.83 -26.06
CA GLY A 841 -44.25 -15.87 -25.28
C GLY A 841 -45.22 -17.00 -24.99
N TYR A 842 -44.95 -17.73 -23.92
CA TYR A 842 -45.91 -18.63 -23.30
C TYR A 842 -46.19 -18.11 -21.90
N ASP A 843 -47.30 -17.41 -21.75
CA ASP A 843 -47.58 -16.55 -20.60
C ASP A 843 -48.65 -17.16 -19.70
N THR A 844 -48.46 -17.02 -18.39
CA THR A 844 -49.29 -17.62 -17.34
C THR A 844 -49.98 -16.54 -16.51
N ALA A 845 -51.31 -16.58 -16.42
CA ALA A 845 -52.07 -15.86 -15.39
C ALA A 845 -52.26 -16.77 -14.17
N GLY A 846 -51.76 -16.38 -13.01
CA GLY A 846 -51.75 -17.21 -11.81
C GLY A 846 -52.56 -16.62 -10.66
N TYR A 847 -53.00 -17.50 -9.75
CA TYR A 847 -53.80 -17.15 -8.57
C TYR A 847 -53.23 -17.69 -7.26
N ILE A 848 -51.90 -17.93 -7.22
CA ILE A 848 -51.21 -18.51 -6.05
C ILE A 848 -51.28 -17.63 -4.80
N ASP A 849 -51.55 -16.34 -4.99
CA ASP A 849 -51.77 -15.30 -3.99
C ASP A 849 -53.21 -15.28 -3.42
N SER A 850 -54.11 -16.11 -3.97
CA SER A 850 -55.43 -16.34 -3.39
C SER A 850 -55.32 -17.03 -2.02
N LYS A 851 -56.24 -16.64 -1.12
CA LYS A 851 -56.39 -17.22 0.22
C LYS A 851 -57.49 -18.27 0.30
N GLU A 852 -58.10 -18.60 -0.83
CA GLU A 852 -59.20 -19.55 -0.98
C GLU A 852 -59.05 -20.31 -2.31
N ALA A 853 -59.74 -21.45 -2.43
CA ALA A 853 -59.80 -22.21 -3.68
C ALA A 853 -60.44 -21.42 -4.81
N MET A 854 -59.92 -21.61 -6.01
CA MET A 854 -60.27 -20.91 -7.22
C MET A 854 -61.07 -21.82 -8.15
N VAL A 855 -62.08 -21.24 -8.77
CA VAL A 855 -62.84 -21.87 -9.85
C VAL A 855 -62.59 -21.06 -11.11
N LEU A 856 -61.86 -21.66 -12.05
CA LEU A 856 -61.48 -21.03 -13.30
C LEU A 856 -62.31 -21.64 -14.43
N ASN A 857 -63.29 -20.89 -14.92
CA ASN A 857 -64.04 -21.30 -16.09
C ASN A 857 -63.38 -20.76 -17.36
N LEU A 858 -62.48 -21.55 -17.95
CA LEU A 858 -61.68 -21.20 -19.12
C LEU A 858 -62.50 -21.19 -20.43
N ARG A 859 -63.71 -21.76 -20.42
CA ARG A 859 -64.65 -21.62 -21.54
C ARG A 859 -65.25 -20.22 -21.61
N THR A 860 -65.54 -19.62 -20.46
CA THR A 860 -66.13 -18.27 -20.36
C THR A 860 -65.13 -17.18 -19.98
N ASN A 861 -63.89 -17.57 -19.64
CA ASN A 861 -62.88 -16.73 -18.98
C ASN A 861 -63.40 -16.05 -17.71
N VAL A 862 -64.19 -16.78 -16.92
CA VAL A 862 -64.71 -16.29 -15.63
C VAL A 862 -64.00 -17.02 -14.51
N VAL A 863 -63.37 -16.25 -13.61
CA VAL A 863 -62.65 -16.78 -12.45
C VAL A 863 -63.36 -16.34 -11.17
N SER A 864 -63.40 -17.20 -10.16
CA SER A 864 -63.97 -16.90 -8.83
C SER A 864 -62.98 -16.17 -7.92
N GLY A 865 -63.32 -15.96 -6.65
CA GLY A 865 -62.36 -15.49 -5.64
C GLY A 865 -61.73 -14.15 -5.99
N ILE A 866 -60.41 -14.05 -5.86
CA ILE A 866 -59.66 -12.83 -6.15
C ILE A 866 -59.67 -12.46 -7.63
N GLY A 867 -59.89 -13.41 -8.55
CA GLY A 867 -59.94 -13.16 -9.99
C GLY A 867 -61.31 -12.77 -10.54
N THR A 868 -62.22 -12.33 -9.66
CA THR A 868 -63.58 -11.96 -10.06
C THR A 868 -63.58 -10.68 -10.89
N GLY A 869 -63.81 -10.80 -12.18
CA GLY A 869 -63.85 -9.67 -13.12
C GLY A 869 -62.60 -9.55 -13.99
N ASP A 870 -61.64 -10.44 -13.79
CA ASP A 870 -60.39 -10.46 -14.55
C ASP A 870 -60.61 -10.68 -16.04
N THR A 871 -59.69 -10.13 -16.83
CA THR A 871 -59.65 -10.29 -18.29
C THR A 871 -58.25 -10.68 -18.75
N PHE A 872 -58.19 -11.51 -19.80
CA PHE A 872 -56.95 -12.12 -20.25
C PHE A 872 -56.74 -11.85 -21.74
N THR A 873 -55.56 -11.35 -22.10
CA THR A 873 -55.12 -11.14 -23.47
C THR A 873 -53.73 -11.74 -23.65
N SER A 874 -53.54 -12.58 -24.67
CA SER A 874 -52.29 -13.31 -24.91
C SER A 874 -51.82 -14.07 -23.66
N ILE A 875 -52.71 -14.89 -23.09
CA ILE A 875 -52.40 -15.80 -21.98
C ILE A 875 -52.62 -17.21 -22.50
N GLU A 876 -51.58 -18.04 -22.40
CA GLU A 876 -51.60 -19.44 -22.86
C GLU A 876 -51.73 -20.44 -21.71
N ALA A 877 -51.55 -20.00 -20.46
CA ALA A 877 -51.64 -20.85 -19.28
C ALA A 877 -52.31 -20.17 -18.08
N PHE A 878 -52.94 -20.98 -17.23
CA PHE A 878 -53.61 -20.55 -16.01
C PHE A 878 -53.14 -21.37 -14.81
N GLY A 879 -52.76 -20.67 -13.75
CA GLY A 879 -52.29 -21.26 -12.49
C GLY A 879 -53.29 -21.08 -11.35
N GLY A 880 -53.49 -22.14 -10.58
CA GLY A 880 -54.35 -22.18 -9.40
C GLY A 880 -53.78 -21.47 -8.17
N SER A 881 -54.51 -21.61 -7.08
CA SER A 881 -54.14 -21.21 -5.72
C SER A 881 -53.35 -22.31 -4.99
N ASN A 882 -53.15 -22.15 -3.68
CA ASN A 882 -52.59 -23.23 -2.83
C ASN A 882 -53.69 -24.08 -2.17
N PHE A 883 -54.91 -24.04 -2.73
CA PHE A 883 -56.08 -24.78 -2.27
C PHE A 883 -56.68 -25.57 -3.43
N ASN A 884 -57.60 -26.48 -3.11
CA ASN A 884 -58.20 -27.41 -4.07
C ASN A 884 -59.03 -26.68 -5.14
N ASP A 885 -58.43 -26.43 -6.30
CA ASP A 885 -59.00 -25.62 -7.36
C ASP A 885 -59.80 -26.45 -8.37
N VAL A 886 -60.68 -25.77 -9.11
CA VAL A 886 -61.47 -26.37 -10.20
C VAL A 886 -61.27 -25.58 -11.49
N PHE A 887 -60.76 -26.24 -12.52
CA PHE A 887 -60.61 -25.68 -13.86
C PHE A 887 -61.65 -26.31 -14.78
N TYR A 888 -62.56 -25.50 -15.31
CA TYR A 888 -63.42 -25.91 -16.42
C TYR A 888 -62.70 -25.67 -17.73
N GLY A 889 -62.34 -26.75 -18.42
CA GLY A 889 -61.65 -26.70 -19.71
C GLY A 889 -62.44 -25.95 -20.78
N GLY A 890 -61.71 -25.27 -21.67
CA GLY A 890 -62.26 -24.53 -22.81
C GLY A 890 -61.81 -25.14 -24.14
N SER A 891 -62.30 -24.60 -25.27
CA SER A 891 -61.93 -25.11 -26.61
C SER A 891 -60.57 -24.60 -27.13
N THR A 892 -59.86 -23.79 -26.34
CA THR A 892 -58.56 -23.21 -26.68
C THR A 892 -57.48 -24.00 -25.97
N ALA A 893 -56.42 -24.38 -26.71
CA ALA A 893 -55.27 -25.08 -26.13
C ALA A 893 -54.63 -24.24 -25.01
N THR A 894 -54.68 -24.75 -23.79
CA THR A 894 -54.35 -24.02 -22.55
C THR A 894 -53.46 -24.86 -21.65
N GLY A 895 -52.43 -24.25 -21.07
CA GLY A 895 -51.71 -24.81 -19.93
C GLY A 895 -52.51 -24.65 -18.65
N ILE A 896 -52.67 -25.72 -17.91
CA ILE A 896 -53.35 -25.70 -16.62
C ILE A 896 -52.39 -26.21 -15.55
N ASP A 897 -52.14 -25.35 -14.57
CA ASP A 897 -51.30 -25.65 -13.43
C ASP A 897 -52.13 -25.56 -12.15
N GLY A 898 -52.42 -26.68 -11.49
CA GLY A 898 -53.24 -26.67 -10.26
C GLY A 898 -52.54 -26.01 -9.07
N ALA A 899 -51.22 -25.79 -9.18
CA ALA A 899 -50.40 -25.22 -8.13
C ALA A 899 -50.26 -26.10 -6.88
N GLY A 900 -51.10 -25.93 -5.86
CA GLY A 900 -51.03 -26.74 -4.66
C GLY A 900 -52.42 -27.01 -4.13
N GLY A 901 -52.69 -28.23 -3.69
CA GLY A 901 -54.04 -28.65 -3.38
C GLY A 901 -54.28 -30.04 -3.96
N GLN A 902 -55.54 -30.44 -3.98
CA GLN A 902 -56.06 -31.52 -4.79
C GLN A 902 -56.91 -30.86 -5.88
N ASP A 903 -56.31 -30.71 -7.05
CA ASP A 903 -56.84 -29.84 -8.08
C ASP A 903 -57.55 -30.65 -9.17
N MET A 904 -58.67 -30.12 -9.64
CA MET A 904 -59.51 -30.80 -10.63
C MET A 904 -59.54 -30.03 -11.94
N VAL A 905 -59.26 -30.73 -13.03
CA VAL A 905 -59.62 -30.28 -14.38
C VAL A 905 -60.87 -31.03 -14.82
N THR A 906 -61.92 -30.29 -15.17
CA THR A 906 -63.20 -30.83 -15.60
C THR A 906 -63.60 -30.35 -16.98
N TYR A 907 -64.06 -31.28 -17.81
CA TYR A 907 -64.65 -31.02 -19.13
C TYR A 907 -66.15 -31.29 -19.13
N GLU A 908 -66.80 -31.29 -17.96
CA GLU A 908 -68.23 -31.62 -17.82
C GLU A 908 -69.17 -30.71 -18.63
N LEU A 909 -68.70 -29.50 -18.95
CA LEU A 909 -69.41 -28.52 -19.79
C LEU A 909 -69.12 -28.65 -21.29
N SER A 910 -68.28 -29.61 -21.70
CA SER A 910 -68.00 -29.84 -23.11
C SER A 910 -69.22 -30.40 -23.84
N GLU A 911 -69.45 -29.90 -25.05
CA GLU A 911 -70.56 -30.35 -25.92
C GLU A 911 -70.12 -31.46 -26.88
N GLU A 912 -68.85 -31.89 -26.81
CA GLU A 912 -68.25 -32.95 -27.61
C GLU A 912 -67.50 -33.93 -26.70
N ALA A 913 -67.34 -35.18 -27.13
CA ALA A 913 -66.53 -36.13 -26.41
C ALA A 913 -65.05 -35.69 -26.41
N VAL A 914 -64.42 -35.76 -25.24
CA VAL A 914 -63.03 -35.39 -25.01
C VAL A 914 -62.11 -36.63 -24.98
N THR A 915 -60.87 -36.41 -25.39
CA THR A 915 -59.78 -37.35 -25.09
C THR A 915 -58.77 -36.62 -24.22
N ILE A 916 -58.48 -37.17 -23.05
CA ILE A 916 -57.44 -36.69 -22.14
C ILE A 916 -56.34 -37.76 -22.10
N ASP A 917 -55.13 -37.41 -22.50
CA ASP A 917 -53.93 -38.25 -22.42
C ASP A 917 -52.84 -37.53 -21.63
N LEU A 918 -52.59 -38.00 -20.41
CA LEU A 918 -51.66 -37.37 -19.48
C LEU A 918 -50.17 -37.58 -19.85
N LEU A 919 -49.86 -38.45 -20.81
CA LEU A 919 -48.48 -38.60 -21.34
C LEU A 919 -48.24 -37.78 -22.60
N THR A 920 -49.27 -37.58 -23.42
CA THR A 920 -49.12 -36.93 -24.72
C THR A 920 -50.23 -35.93 -25.02
N SER A 921 -50.01 -34.66 -24.68
CA SER A 921 -50.98 -33.57 -24.92
C SER A 921 -51.42 -33.42 -26.39
N THR A 922 -50.59 -33.86 -27.35
CA THR A 922 -50.95 -33.86 -28.78
C THR A 922 -51.99 -34.91 -29.15
N ALA A 923 -52.24 -35.89 -28.27
CA ALA A 923 -53.29 -36.88 -28.40
C ALA A 923 -54.62 -36.42 -27.80
N ASN A 924 -54.64 -35.33 -27.03
CA ASN A 924 -55.87 -34.76 -26.48
C ASN A 924 -56.79 -34.30 -27.63
N LYS A 925 -58.10 -34.45 -27.44
CA LYS A 925 -59.14 -34.15 -28.46
C LYS A 925 -60.39 -33.55 -27.81
N GLY A 926 -61.29 -33.03 -28.64
CA GLY A 926 -62.46 -32.31 -28.15
C GLY A 926 -62.03 -30.94 -27.62
N ASP A 927 -62.69 -30.48 -26.56
CA ASP A 927 -62.28 -29.24 -25.90
C ASP A 927 -60.89 -29.37 -25.24
N ALA A 928 -60.46 -30.57 -24.81
CA ALA A 928 -59.11 -30.80 -24.27
C ALA A 928 -57.95 -30.68 -25.29
N ALA A 929 -58.25 -30.43 -26.57
CA ALA A 929 -57.27 -30.52 -27.66
C ALA A 929 -56.11 -29.52 -27.50
N GLY A 930 -54.91 -30.06 -27.24
CA GLY A 930 -53.69 -29.26 -27.07
C GLY A 930 -53.45 -28.77 -25.64
N ASP A 931 -54.36 -29.03 -24.71
CA ASP A 931 -54.21 -28.67 -23.30
C ASP A 931 -53.05 -29.46 -22.66
N THR A 932 -52.35 -28.82 -21.73
CA THR A 932 -51.27 -29.44 -20.95
C THR A 932 -51.54 -29.26 -19.47
N TYR A 933 -51.31 -30.31 -18.68
CA TYR A 933 -51.62 -30.33 -17.26
C TYR A 933 -50.36 -30.51 -16.43
N THR A 934 -50.20 -29.69 -15.40
CA THR A 934 -49.14 -29.81 -14.40
C THR A 934 -49.75 -29.67 -13.02
N ARG A 935 -49.35 -30.52 -12.06
CA ARG A 935 -49.86 -30.47 -10.67
C ARG A 935 -51.39 -30.46 -10.62
N VAL A 936 -52.00 -31.42 -11.30
CA VAL A 936 -53.45 -31.66 -11.29
C VAL A 936 -53.63 -33.14 -10.95
N GLU A 937 -54.49 -33.42 -9.99
CA GLU A 937 -54.68 -34.78 -9.46
C GLU A 937 -55.96 -35.44 -9.98
N ILE A 938 -57.00 -34.66 -10.31
CA ILE A 938 -58.32 -35.16 -10.70
C ILE A 938 -58.69 -34.68 -12.11
N PHE A 939 -59.09 -35.63 -12.96
CA PHE A 939 -59.54 -35.35 -14.33
C PHE A 939 -60.96 -35.86 -14.57
N GLN A 940 -61.86 -34.95 -14.90
CA GLN A 940 -63.26 -35.27 -15.21
C GLN A 940 -63.55 -35.08 -16.71
N GLY A 941 -64.17 -36.08 -17.33
CA GLY A 941 -64.69 -36.03 -18.69
C GLY A 941 -65.92 -35.14 -18.85
N SER A 942 -66.54 -35.24 -20.03
CA SER A 942 -67.78 -34.60 -20.44
C SER A 942 -69.01 -35.44 -20.08
N GLY A 943 -70.19 -35.07 -20.62
CA GLY A 943 -71.41 -35.87 -20.54
C GLY A 943 -71.62 -36.80 -21.74
N LEU A 944 -70.55 -37.16 -22.44
CA LEU A 944 -70.53 -37.96 -23.67
C LEU A 944 -69.47 -39.06 -23.57
N ASN A 945 -69.39 -39.94 -24.56
CA ASN A 945 -68.45 -41.08 -24.54
C ASN A 945 -66.99 -40.65 -24.67
N ASP A 946 -66.30 -40.54 -23.56
CA ASP A 946 -64.96 -39.98 -23.46
C ASP A 946 -63.85 -41.03 -23.49
N THR A 947 -62.61 -40.56 -23.63
CA THR A 947 -61.41 -41.40 -23.53
C THR A 947 -60.40 -40.76 -22.60
N LEU A 948 -60.23 -41.33 -21.40
CA LEU A 948 -59.33 -40.84 -20.36
C LEU A 948 -58.15 -41.81 -20.22
N LEU A 949 -56.94 -41.34 -20.48
CA LEU A 949 -55.72 -42.15 -20.53
C LEU A 949 -54.70 -41.61 -19.52
N GLY A 950 -54.37 -42.45 -18.55
CA GLY A 950 -53.43 -42.17 -17.47
C GLY A 950 -51.98 -42.01 -17.90
N SER A 951 -51.18 -41.76 -16.89
CA SER A 951 -49.76 -41.45 -16.93
C SER A 951 -48.94 -42.68 -16.53
N ASN A 952 -47.80 -42.48 -15.88
CA ASN A 952 -47.04 -43.55 -15.23
C ASN A 952 -47.05 -43.44 -13.70
N VAL A 953 -47.83 -42.50 -13.17
CA VAL A 953 -48.10 -42.30 -11.74
C VAL A 953 -49.59 -42.50 -11.50
N GLY A 954 -49.99 -42.67 -10.24
CA GLY A 954 -51.41 -42.87 -9.93
C GLY A 954 -52.24 -41.63 -10.24
N ASP A 955 -53.24 -41.81 -11.08
CA ASP A 955 -54.15 -40.77 -11.55
C ASP A 955 -55.58 -41.00 -11.01
N THR A 956 -56.38 -39.94 -10.90
CA THR A 956 -57.79 -40.03 -10.52
C THR A 956 -58.69 -39.52 -11.63
N PHE A 957 -59.63 -40.35 -12.05
CA PHE A 957 -60.56 -40.08 -13.15
C PHE A 957 -62.01 -40.09 -12.70
N ILE A 958 -62.81 -39.21 -13.31
CA ILE A 958 -64.27 -39.22 -13.28
C ILE A 958 -64.72 -39.22 -14.73
N GLY A 959 -65.34 -40.30 -15.21
CA GLY A 959 -65.83 -40.38 -16.59
C GLY A 959 -66.84 -39.28 -16.89
N GLY A 960 -67.85 -39.18 -16.02
CA GLY A 960 -69.04 -38.36 -16.25
C GLY A 960 -70.15 -39.22 -16.83
N ALA A 961 -71.24 -38.62 -17.30
CA ALA A 961 -72.26 -39.38 -17.98
C ALA A 961 -71.75 -39.80 -19.37
N GLY A 962 -72.02 -41.02 -19.82
CA GLY A 962 -71.47 -41.48 -21.09
C GLY A 962 -71.22 -42.96 -21.04
N ALA A 963 -70.69 -43.51 -22.13
CA ALA A 963 -70.05 -44.82 -22.08
C ALA A 963 -68.56 -44.58 -22.36
N ASP A 964 -67.80 -44.41 -21.28
CA ASP A 964 -66.45 -43.88 -21.33
C ASP A 964 -65.41 -44.99 -21.41
N THR A 965 -64.24 -44.66 -21.97
CA THR A 965 -63.07 -45.53 -21.94
C THR A 965 -62.02 -44.92 -21.04
N ILE A 966 -61.81 -45.50 -19.86
CA ILE A 966 -60.82 -45.05 -18.89
C ILE A 966 -59.72 -46.11 -18.83
N ASP A 967 -58.48 -45.72 -19.12
CA ASP A 967 -57.29 -46.57 -19.05
C ASP A 967 -56.25 -45.92 -18.14
N GLY A 968 -56.09 -46.42 -16.92
CA GLY A 968 -55.11 -45.90 -15.94
C GLY A 968 -53.65 -46.09 -16.38
N ARG A 969 -53.41 -47.07 -17.27
CA ARG A 969 -52.08 -47.52 -17.71
C ARG A 969 -51.23 -48.06 -16.56
N ALA A 970 -50.27 -47.28 -16.07
CA ALA A 970 -49.29 -47.73 -15.09
C ALA A 970 -49.34 -46.78 -13.89
N GLY A 971 -49.55 -47.33 -12.71
CA GLY A 971 -49.83 -46.50 -11.55
C GLY A 971 -50.65 -47.30 -10.56
N VAL A 972 -51.21 -46.60 -9.58
CA VAL A 972 -52.37 -47.08 -8.82
C VAL A 972 -53.46 -46.10 -9.15
N ASP A 973 -54.25 -46.45 -10.15
CA ASP A 973 -55.14 -45.52 -10.82
C ASP A 973 -56.57 -45.69 -10.32
N GLY A 974 -57.27 -44.57 -10.16
CA GLY A 974 -58.59 -44.50 -9.53
C GLY A 974 -59.68 -44.00 -10.45
N VAL A 975 -60.85 -44.63 -10.37
CA VAL A 975 -62.10 -44.09 -10.92
C VAL A 975 -63.07 -43.76 -9.79
N TRP A 976 -63.63 -42.56 -9.82
CA TRP A 976 -64.56 -42.09 -8.80
C TRP A 976 -65.95 -41.91 -9.38
N TYR A 977 -66.92 -42.57 -8.75
CA TYR A 977 -68.35 -42.42 -9.01
C TYR A 977 -69.05 -41.60 -7.92
N ILE A 978 -68.28 -40.91 -7.08
CA ILE A 978 -68.75 -40.21 -5.88
C ILE A 978 -69.83 -39.16 -6.18
N THR A 979 -69.82 -38.50 -7.35
CA THR A 979 -70.82 -37.48 -7.70
C THR A 979 -72.13 -38.04 -8.26
N ASN A 980 -72.27 -39.37 -8.36
CA ASN A 980 -73.44 -39.99 -8.96
C ASN A 980 -74.73 -39.74 -8.20
N SER A 981 -75.83 -39.71 -8.95
CA SER A 981 -77.19 -39.55 -8.41
C SER A 981 -77.93 -40.88 -8.15
N THR A 982 -77.29 -42.02 -8.46
CA THR A 982 -77.79 -43.38 -8.25
C THR A 982 -76.64 -44.32 -7.91
N ALA A 983 -76.95 -45.47 -7.31
CA ALA A 983 -75.98 -46.54 -7.09
C ALA A 983 -75.33 -47.06 -8.38
N VAL A 984 -74.07 -47.50 -8.26
CA VAL A 984 -73.26 -48.06 -9.32
C VAL A 984 -72.94 -49.53 -9.06
N SER A 985 -72.78 -50.28 -10.14
CA SER A 985 -72.33 -51.69 -10.13
C SER A 985 -71.08 -51.79 -11.00
N ILE A 986 -69.92 -51.84 -10.37
CA ILE A 986 -68.61 -51.92 -11.02
C ILE A 986 -68.06 -53.34 -10.92
N ASN A 987 -67.58 -53.87 -12.03
CA ASN A 987 -66.95 -55.19 -12.05
C ASN A 987 -65.69 -55.17 -12.93
N LEU A 988 -64.54 -55.05 -12.28
CA LEU A 988 -63.23 -54.95 -12.93
C LEU A 988 -62.84 -56.27 -13.64
N GLN A 989 -63.29 -57.42 -13.12
CA GLN A 989 -62.99 -58.72 -13.72
C GLN A 989 -63.69 -58.97 -15.06
N THR A 990 -64.97 -58.62 -15.15
CA THR A 990 -65.82 -58.89 -16.33
C THR A 990 -65.96 -57.68 -17.25
N GLN A 991 -65.56 -56.49 -16.78
CA GLN A 991 -65.70 -55.22 -17.48
C GLN A 991 -67.17 -54.89 -17.78
N ILE A 992 -68.07 -55.30 -16.88
CA ILE A 992 -69.49 -55.00 -16.95
C ILE A 992 -69.79 -53.97 -15.86
N ASN A 993 -69.80 -52.70 -16.26
CA ASN A 993 -70.06 -51.56 -15.39
C ASN A 993 -71.44 -50.97 -15.74
N GLN A 994 -72.27 -50.75 -14.72
CA GLN A 994 -73.70 -50.40 -14.86
C GLN A 994 -74.15 -49.42 -13.78
N GLY A 995 -75.19 -48.65 -14.08
CA GLY A 995 -75.84 -47.73 -13.13
C GLY A 995 -75.20 -46.33 -13.12
N GLY A 996 -76.06 -45.29 -13.09
CA GLY A 996 -75.62 -43.90 -13.13
C GLY A 996 -74.69 -43.62 -14.31
N ASP A 997 -73.59 -42.95 -14.00
CA ASP A 997 -72.49 -42.58 -14.88
C ASP A 997 -71.60 -43.78 -15.24
N ALA A 998 -71.67 -44.89 -14.51
CA ALA A 998 -70.91 -46.10 -14.84
C ALA A 998 -71.49 -46.92 -16.02
N GLU A 999 -72.67 -46.55 -16.52
CA GLU A 999 -73.42 -47.34 -17.50
C GLU A 999 -72.70 -47.41 -18.86
N GLY A 1000 -72.05 -48.55 -19.11
CA GLY A 1000 -71.35 -48.81 -20.37
C GLY A 1000 -69.88 -48.39 -20.37
N ASP A 1001 -69.36 -47.94 -19.23
CA ASP A 1001 -67.95 -47.62 -19.05
C ASP A 1001 -67.05 -48.85 -19.22
N VAL A 1002 -65.88 -48.61 -19.81
CA VAL A 1002 -64.79 -49.58 -19.97
C VAL A 1002 -63.63 -49.10 -19.10
N LEU A 1003 -63.27 -49.89 -18.08
CA LEU A 1003 -62.30 -49.53 -17.05
C LEU A 1003 -61.06 -50.43 -17.13
N LEU A 1004 -60.02 -49.97 -17.81
CA LEU A 1004 -58.78 -50.72 -18.06
C LEU A 1004 -57.69 -50.28 -17.08
N ASN A 1005 -56.95 -51.23 -16.52
CA ASN A 1005 -55.82 -50.96 -15.61
C ASN A 1005 -56.23 -49.97 -14.50
N ILE A 1006 -57.34 -50.27 -13.82
CA ILE A 1006 -57.88 -49.49 -12.71
C ILE A 1006 -57.75 -50.35 -11.46
N GLU A 1007 -57.03 -49.84 -10.47
CA GLU A 1007 -56.84 -50.53 -9.21
C GLU A 1007 -57.74 -49.95 -8.12
N ARG A 1008 -58.16 -48.68 -8.22
CA ARG A 1008 -59.00 -48.02 -7.22
C ARG A 1008 -60.39 -47.67 -7.76
N VAL A 1009 -61.42 -47.98 -6.98
CA VAL A 1009 -62.80 -47.58 -7.27
C VAL A 1009 -63.41 -46.94 -6.03
N VAL A 1010 -63.89 -45.71 -6.17
CA VAL A 1010 -64.73 -45.05 -5.16
C VAL A 1010 -66.17 -45.07 -5.65
N GLY A 1011 -67.04 -45.69 -4.87
CA GLY A 1011 -68.48 -45.78 -5.11
C GLY A 1011 -69.19 -44.43 -5.04
N SER A 1012 -70.50 -44.49 -5.19
CA SER A 1012 -71.41 -43.38 -5.06
C SER A 1012 -71.79 -43.13 -3.59
N HIS A 1013 -72.89 -42.41 -3.37
CA HIS A 1013 -73.48 -42.21 -2.05
C HIS A 1013 -74.73 -43.07 -1.82
N PHE A 1014 -74.84 -44.18 -2.55
CA PHE A 1014 -75.97 -45.11 -2.53
C PHE A 1014 -75.48 -46.56 -2.42
N ASP A 1015 -76.40 -47.50 -2.22
CA ASP A 1015 -76.09 -48.94 -2.08
C ASP A 1015 -75.39 -49.52 -3.33
N ASP A 1016 -74.06 -49.55 -3.33
CA ASP A 1016 -73.23 -49.89 -4.48
C ASP A 1016 -72.84 -51.38 -4.54
N VAL A 1017 -72.44 -51.84 -5.72
CA VAL A 1017 -71.85 -53.16 -5.93
C VAL A 1017 -70.47 -53.00 -6.57
N LEU A 1018 -69.40 -53.25 -5.82
CA LEU A 1018 -68.02 -53.12 -6.31
C LEU A 1018 -67.34 -54.49 -6.32
N ILE A 1019 -66.86 -54.93 -7.48
CA ILE A 1019 -66.19 -56.22 -7.65
C ILE A 1019 -64.82 -56.00 -8.29
N GLY A 1020 -63.75 -56.37 -7.57
CA GLY A 1020 -62.37 -56.32 -8.05
C GLY A 1020 -62.02 -57.43 -9.04
N ASP A 1021 -60.75 -57.52 -9.42
CA ASP A 1021 -60.25 -58.45 -10.42
C ASP A 1021 -59.28 -59.48 -9.84
N SER A 1022 -58.12 -59.69 -10.46
CA SER A 1022 -57.08 -60.59 -9.95
C SER A 1022 -55.83 -59.84 -9.45
N GLY A 1023 -55.86 -58.50 -9.53
CA GLY A 1023 -54.83 -57.59 -9.06
C GLY A 1023 -55.07 -57.17 -7.62
N ALA A 1024 -54.28 -56.22 -7.11
CA ALA A 1024 -54.54 -55.62 -5.80
C ALA A 1024 -55.45 -54.40 -5.98
N ASN A 1025 -56.69 -54.49 -5.50
CA ASN A 1025 -57.70 -53.46 -5.66
C ASN A 1025 -57.92 -52.63 -4.38
N TYR A 1026 -58.26 -51.35 -4.54
CA TYR A 1026 -58.64 -50.41 -3.49
C TYR A 1026 -60.10 -50.00 -3.69
N LEU A 1027 -61.01 -50.62 -2.97
CA LEU A 1027 -62.45 -50.45 -3.16
C LEU A 1027 -63.05 -49.70 -1.97
N GLU A 1028 -63.69 -48.57 -2.23
CA GLU A 1028 -64.37 -47.75 -1.22
C GLU A 1028 -65.85 -47.63 -1.55
N GLY A 1029 -66.73 -48.13 -0.67
CA GLY A 1029 -68.19 -48.14 -0.89
C GLY A 1029 -68.79 -46.73 -0.91
N GLY A 1030 -68.32 -45.86 -0.02
CA GLY A 1030 -68.79 -44.48 0.08
C GLY A 1030 -69.83 -44.32 1.19
N LEU A 1031 -71.03 -43.85 0.86
CA LEU A 1031 -72.18 -43.92 1.75
C LEU A 1031 -73.16 -44.92 1.14
N GLY A 1032 -73.83 -45.75 1.93
CA GLY A 1032 -74.74 -46.76 1.38
C GLY A 1032 -74.72 -48.03 2.22
N ASN A 1033 -75.50 -49.04 1.83
CA ASN A 1033 -75.24 -50.42 2.25
C ASN A 1033 -74.59 -51.12 1.07
N ASP A 1034 -73.27 -51.19 1.11
CA ASP A 1034 -72.50 -51.55 -0.07
C ASP A 1034 -72.19 -53.05 -0.09
N LEU A 1035 -72.14 -53.61 -1.30
CA LEU A 1035 -71.67 -54.96 -1.56
C LEU A 1035 -70.31 -54.88 -2.25
N ILE A 1036 -69.24 -55.14 -1.51
CA ILE A 1036 -67.88 -55.08 -2.04
C ILE A 1036 -67.28 -56.49 -2.05
N ASN A 1037 -66.66 -56.88 -3.16
CA ASN A 1037 -65.94 -58.14 -3.31
C ASN A 1037 -64.56 -57.86 -3.93
N GLY A 1038 -63.48 -58.16 -3.21
CA GLY A 1038 -62.09 -57.92 -3.63
C GLY A 1038 -61.71 -58.75 -4.86
N GLY A 1039 -62.06 -60.04 -4.86
CA GLY A 1039 -61.77 -60.94 -5.97
C GLY A 1039 -60.58 -61.85 -5.65
N ASP A 1040 -59.62 -61.96 -6.56
CA ASP A 1040 -58.31 -62.56 -6.22
C ASP A 1040 -57.31 -61.40 -6.07
N GLY A 1041 -56.36 -61.45 -5.14
CA GLY A 1041 -55.44 -60.34 -4.94
C GLY A 1041 -55.11 -60.09 -3.48
N ASN A 1042 -54.41 -59.01 -3.20
CA ASN A 1042 -54.27 -58.52 -1.83
C ASN A 1042 -54.96 -57.16 -1.79
N ASP A 1043 -56.23 -57.15 -1.40
CA ASP A 1043 -57.14 -56.05 -1.62
C ASP A 1043 -57.27 -55.15 -0.38
N TYR A 1044 -57.67 -53.90 -0.60
CA TYR A 1044 -57.99 -52.93 0.43
C TYR A 1044 -59.45 -52.51 0.26
N ILE A 1045 -60.29 -52.96 1.18
CA ILE A 1045 -61.73 -52.78 1.11
C ILE A 1045 -62.18 -51.90 2.27
N TYR A 1046 -62.79 -50.77 1.93
CA TYR A 1046 -63.40 -49.86 2.89
C TYR A 1046 -64.91 -49.81 2.63
N GLY A 1047 -65.71 -50.21 3.62
CA GLY A 1047 -67.17 -50.09 3.54
C GLY A 1047 -67.62 -48.63 3.38
N GLY A 1048 -66.90 -47.71 4.03
CA GLY A 1048 -67.11 -46.27 3.88
C GLY A 1048 -66.04 -45.56 3.04
N LEU A 1049 -66.18 -44.24 2.90
CA LEU A 1049 -65.19 -43.39 2.25
C LEU A 1049 -63.91 -43.21 3.10
N TYR A 1050 -62.75 -43.49 2.49
CA TYR A 1050 -61.42 -43.30 3.07
C TYR A 1050 -60.63 -42.18 2.36
N SER A 1051 -60.82 -42.04 1.05
CA SER A 1051 -60.16 -41.04 0.21
C SER A 1051 -60.60 -39.61 0.56
N GLN A 1052 -59.66 -38.65 0.47
CA GLN A 1052 -60.01 -37.23 0.44
C GLN A 1052 -60.63 -36.91 -0.91
N ILE A 1053 -61.83 -36.34 -0.91
CA ILE A 1053 -62.63 -36.09 -2.11
C ILE A 1053 -62.76 -34.60 -2.45
N ALA A 1054 -61.87 -33.74 -1.95
CA ALA A 1054 -61.94 -32.34 -2.36
C ALA A 1054 -61.57 -32.25 -3.85
N PRO A 1055 -62.17 -31.33 -4.64
CA PRO A 1055 -63.02 -30.20 -4.26
C PRO A 1055 -64.50 -30.52 -3.98
N PHE A 1056 -64.91 -31.80 -4.01
CA PHE A 1056 -66.30 -32.19 -3.74
C PHE A 1056 -66.66 -32.00 -2.27
N THR A 1057 -67.85 -31.46 -2.02
CA THR A 1057 -68.47 -31.45 -0.69
C THR A 1057 -69.67 -32.38 -0.68
N LEU A 1058 -69.65 -33.31 0.26
CA LEU A 1058 -70.67 -34.29 0.56
C LEU A 1058 -71.89 -33.63 1.26
N GLU A 1059 -72.58 -32.69 0.60
CA GLU A 1059 -73.70 -31.97 1.22
C GLU A 1059 -75.00 -32.81 1.23
N GLY A 1060 -75.62 -32.95 2.42
CA GLY A 1060 -77.06 -33.20 2.52
C GLY A 1060 -77.55 -34.61 2.90
N GLN A 1061 -76.68 -35.57 3.21
CA GLN A 1061 -77.10 -36.87 3.76
C GLN A 1061 -76.56 -37.04 5.19
N THR A 1062 -77.46 -37.16 6.18
CA THR A 1062 -77.06 -37.49 7.55
C THR A 1062 -76.72 -38.98 7.63
N ASN A 1063 -75.49 -39.33 8.02
CA ASN A 1063 -75.05 -40.70 8.34
C ASN A 1063 -76.10 -41.48 9.15
N GLY A 1064 -76.96 -42.23 8.45
CA GLY A 1064 -77.78 -43.25 9.07
C GLY A 1064 -76.91 -44.49 9.38
N PRO A 1065 -77.38 -45.42 10.22
CA PRO A 1065 -76.71 -46.70 10.37
C PRO A 1065 -76.67 -47.44 9.02
N GLN A 1066 -75.47 -47.81 8.59
CA GLN A 1066 -75.19 -48.56 7.36
C GLN A 1066 -74.82 -50.01 7.70
N ALA A 1067 -74.94 -50.92 6.73
CA ALA A 1067 -74.67 -52.34 6.92
C ALA A 1067 -74.11 -52.97 5.64
N ASP A 1068 -72.81 -52.83 5.47
CA ASP A 1068 -72.09 -53.29 4.29
C ASP A 1068 -71.86 -54.80 4.31
N THR A 1069 -71.72 -55.39 3.13
CA THR A 1069 -71.28 -56.77 2.96
C THR A 1069 -69.98 -56.77 2.16
N LEU A 1070 -68.88 -57.11 2.81
CA LEU A 1070 -67.52 -57.01 2.30
C LEU A 1070 -66.92 -58.42 2.20
N TYR A 1071 -66.44 -58.81 1.04
CA TYR A 1071 -65.75 -60.08 0.78
C TYR A 1071 -64.32 -59.77 0.31
N GLY A 1072 -63.30 -60.33 0.96
CA GLY A 1072 -61.90 -60.23 0.54
C GLY A 1072 -61.67 -61.05 -0.71
N GLY A 1073 -61.83 -62.37 -0.57
CA GLY A 1073 -61.73 -63.31 -1.67
C GLY A 1073 -60.46 -64.16 -1.53
N SER A 1074 -59.70 -64.34 -2.61
CA SER A 1074 -58.44 -65.11 -2.54
C SER A 1074 -57.23 -64.19 -2.40
N GLY A 1075 -56.47 -64.32 -1.33
CA GLY A 1075 -55.21 -63.64 -1.07
C GLY A 1075 -55.26 -62.90 0.27
N ASN A 1076 -54.32 -61.98 0.53
CA ASN A 1076 -54.21 -61.37 1.86
C ASN A 1076 -54.82 -59.97 1.86
N ASP A 1077 -56.04 -59.86 2.36
CA ASP A 1077 -56.87 -58.68 2.22
C ASP A 1077 -56.90 -57.82 3.49
N ASN A 1078 -57.22 -56.53 3.31
CA ASN A 1078 -57.40 -55.58 4.39
C ASN A 1078 -58.79 -54.96 4.30
N ILE A 1079 -59.67 -55.35 5.22
CA ILE A 1079 -61.09 -55.01 5.19
C ILE A 1079 -61.43 -54.13 6.40
N VAL A 1080 -62.01 -52.96 6.16
CA VAL A 1080 -62.39 -52.00 7.20
C VAL A 1080 -63.83 -51.55 7.01
N THR A 1081 -64.70 -51.81 7.99
CA THR A 1081 -66.09 -51.29 7.99
C THR A 1081 -66.11 -49.81 8.38
N ALA A 1082 -67.13 -49.06 7.95
CA ALA A 1082 -67.23 -47.65 8.33
C ALA A 1082 -67.54 -47.45 9.83
N ALA A 1083 -67.23 -46.26 10.35
CA ALA A 1083 -67.32 -45.97 11.79
C ALA A 1083 -68.76 -45.98 12.36
N ASP A 1084 -69.75 -45.64 11.52
CA ASP A 1084 -71.16 -45.53 11.91
C ASP A 1084 -71.99 -46.78 11.57
N ASP A 1085 -71.35 -47.82 11.04
CA ASP A 1085 -71.99 -49.07 10.63
C ASP A 1085 -72.62 -49.80 11.81
N ARG A 1086 -73.80 -50.38 11.58
CA ARG A 1086 -74.51 -51.27 12.51
C ARG A 1086 -74.90 -52.55 11.81
N GLY A 1087 -73.97 -53.50 11.77
CA GLY A 1087 -74.25 -54.84 11.27
C GLY A 1087 -73.53 -55.22 9.98
N SER A 1088 -72.49 -54.47 9.60
CA SER A 1088 -71.64 -54.82 8.45
C SER A 1088 -71.03 -56.21 8.64
N ARG A 1089 -70.87 -56.94 7.53
CA ARG A 1089 -70.37 -58.31 7.49
C ARG A 1089 -69.16 -58.33 6.59
N ALA A 1090 -67.99 -58.54 7.18
CA ALA A 1090 -66.72 -58.67 6.48
C ALA A 1090 -66.28 -60.13 6.51
N TYR A 1091 -65.98 -60.68 5.34
CA TYR A 1091 -65.49 -62.04 5.13
C TYR A 1091 -64.11 -61.96 4.48
N GLY A 1092 -63.06 -62.52 5.08
CA GLY A 1092 -61.72 -62.59 4.49
C GLY A 1092 -61.68 -63.61 3.36
N GLU A 1093 -62.27 -64.78 3.61
CA GLU A 1093 -62.30 -65.94 2.72
C GLU A 1093 -61.00 -66.74 2.67
N ALA A 1094 -60.08 -66.56 1.72
CA ALA A 1094 -58.92 -67.44 1.60
C ALA A 1094 -57.61 -66.66 1.56
N GLY A 1095 -56.85 -66.66 2.65
CA GLY A 1095 -55.53 -66.05 2.76
C GLY A 1095 -55.26 -65.58 4.18
N ALA A 1096 -54.27 -64.70 4.39
CA ALA A 1096 -53.98 -64.16 5.71
C ALA A 1096 -54.48 -62.72 5.78
N ASP A 1097 -55.72 -62.57 6.23
CA ASP A 1097 -56.51 -61.35 6.12
C ASP A 1097 -56.43 -60.49 7.36
N VAL A 1098 -56.64 -59.18 7.18
CA VAL A 1098 -56.70 -58.19 8.25
C VAL A 1098 -58.07 -57.53 8.20
N ILE A 1099 -58.94 -57.91 9.13
CA ILE A 1099 -60.33 -57.43 9.16
C ILE A 1099 -60.55 -56.58 10.40
N THR A 1100 -60.97 -55.33 10.22
CA THR A 1100 -61.38 -54.43 11.29
C THR A 1100 -62.86 -54.11 11.18
N VAL A 1101 -63.63 -54.54 12.18
CA VAL A 1101 -65.06 -54.23 12.30
C VAL A 1101 -65.32 -53.32 13.49
N VAL A 1102 -66.14 -52.29 13.29
CA VAL A 1102 -66.59 -51.41 14.38
C VAL A 1102 -67.79 -52.05 15.07
N HIS A 1103 -68.92 -52.20 14.38
CA HIS A 1103 -70.05 -53.02 14.82
C HIS A 1103 -70.42 -53.99 13.69
N GLY A 1104 -70.57 -55.28 13.98
CA GLY A 1104 -70.91 -56.26 12.94
C GLY A 1104 -70.19 -57.60 13.09
N THR A 1105 -70.00 -58.28 11.97
CA THR A 1105 -69.37 -59.61 11.92
C THR A 1105 -68.11 -59.55 11.06
N ALA A 1106 -66.99 -60.05 11.60
CA ALA A 1106 -65.80 -60.39 10.84
C ALA A 1106 -65.67 -61.91 10.83
N ASP A 1107 -65.42 -62.49 9.66
CA ASP A 1107 -65.20 -63.93 9.44
C ASP A 1107 -63.90 -64.04 8.64
N GLY A 1108 -62.84 -64.64 9.21
CA GLY A 1108 -61.52 -64.72 8.60
C GLY A 1108 -61.53 -65.69 7.42
N GLY A 1109 -61.91 -66.93 7.68
CA GLY A 1109 -62.00 -67.96 6.64
C GLY A 1109 -60.82 -68.93 6.72
N ASP A 1110 -60.23 -69.27 5.57
CA ASP A 1110 -59.05 -70.14 5.47
C ASP A 1110 -57.76 -69.30 5.48
N GLY A 1111 -56.91 -69.45 6.50
CA GLY A 1111 -55.56 -68.91 6.59
C GLY A 1111 -55.27 -68.32 7.97
N ASN A 1112 -54.26 -67.45 8.08
CA ASN A 1112 -53.84 -66.95 9.40
C ASN A 1112 -54.25 -65.49 9.55
N ASP A 1113 -55.43 -65.27 10.09
CA ASP A 1113 -56.12 -63.99 10.01
C ASP A 1113 -55.90 -63.10 11.22
N VAL A 1114 -56.11 -61.79 11.06
CA VAL A 1114 -56.09 -60.80 12.12
C VAL A 1114 -57.41 -60.05 12.15
N LEU A 1115 -58.29 -60.44 13.07
CA LEU A 1115 -59.61 -59.87 13.22
C LEU A 1115 -59.65 -58.91 14.39
N THR A 1116 -60.07 -57.66 14.19
CA THR A 1116 -60.14 -56.65 15.24
C THR A 1116 -61.56 -56.10 15.38
N GLY A 1117 -62.15 -56.29 16.55
CA GLY A 1117 -63.42 -55.68 16.93
C GLY A 1117 -63.22 -54.44 17.80
N THR A 1118 -63.72 -53.28 17.37
CA THR A 1118 -63.45 -51.98 18.05
C THR A 1118 -64.67 -51.34 18.72
N GLY A 1119 -65.89 -51.56 18.21
CA GLY A 1119 -67.15 -51.05 18.77
C GLY A 1119 -67.90 -52.10 19.62
N LEU A 1120 -69.16 -51.83 19.97
CA LEU A 1120 -69.94 -52.75 20.80
C LEU A 1120 -70.59 -53.86 19.94
N ASP A 1121 -70.84 -55.03 20.54
CA ASP A 1121 -71.61 -56.14 19.97
C ASP A 1121 -71.05 -56.72 18.65
N PHE A 1122 -69.73 -56.61 18.41
CA PHE A 1122 -69.10 -57.30 17.28
C PHE A 1122 -69.06 -58.82 17.46
N SER A 1123 -68.93 -59.54 16.35
CA SER A 1123 -68.66 -60.97 16.29
C SER A 1123 -67.43 -61.22 15.43
N LEU A 1124 -66.42 -61.90 15.96
CA LEU A 1124 -65.23 -62.31 15.22
C LEU A 1124 -65.24 -63.84 15.08
N PHE A 1125 -65.04 -64.36 13.88
CA PHE A 1125 -64.91 -65.78 13.59
C PHE A 1125 -63.58 -65.98 12.86
N GLY A 1126 -62.62 -66.71 13.42
CA GLY A 1126 -61.29 -66.91 12.81
C GLY A 1126 -61.41 -67.79 11.58
N GLY A 1127 -61.83 -69.04 11.77
CA GLY A 1127 -62.02 -70.00 10.69
C GLY A 1127 -61.00 -71.14 10.80
N ALA A 1128 -60.22 -71.35 9.75
CA ALA A 1128 -59.22 -72.41 9.66
C ALA A 1128 -57.82 -71.83 9.46
N GLY A 1129 -56.92 -72.05 10.41
CA GLY A 1129 -55.54 -71.58 10.44
C GLY A 1129 -55.19 -70.94 11.78
N ASP A 1130 -53.99 -70.38 11.93
CA ASP A 1130 -53.57 -69.84 13.23
C ASP A 1130 -53.98 -68.36 13.32
N ASP A 1131 -55.16 -68.09 13.88
CA ASP A 1131 -55.79 -66.77 13.83
C ASP A 1131 -55.46 -65.88 15.03
N LYS A 1132 -55.60 -64.58 14.84
CA LYS A 1132 -55.46 -63.57 15.89
C LYS A 1132 -56.71 -62.71 16.00
N LEU A 1133 -57.47 -62.95 17.05
CA LEU A 1133 -58.72 -62.23 17.32
C LEU A 1133 -58.49 -61.18 18.42
N VAL A 1134 -58.56 -59.90 18.07
CA VAL A 1134 -58.32 -58.75 18.95
C VAL A 1134 -59.63 -58.09 19.36
N LEU A 1135 -59.97 -58.19 20.64
CA LEU A 1135 -61.21 -57.70 21.21
C LEU A 1135 -60.96 -56.40 22.00
N LYS A 1136 -61.34 -55.25 21.45
CA LYS A 1136 -61.14 -53.92 22.09
C LYS A 1136 -62.40 -53.36 22.78
N ALA A 1137 -63.54 -54.03 22.64
CA ALA A 1137 -64.80 -53.68 23.29
C ALA A 1137 -65.64 -54.95 23.56
N SER A 1138 -66.85 -54.83 24.14
CA SER A 1138 -67.70 -56.00 24.38
C SER A 1138 -68.15 -56.60 23.05
N GLY A 1139 -67.88 -57.87 22.86
CA GLY A 1139 -68.25 -58.63 21.67
C GLY A 1139 -68.02 -60.12 21.90
N ARG A 1140 -68.17 -60.91 20.84
CA ARG A 1140 -67.86 -62.34 20.85
C ARG A 1140 -66.76 -62.69 19.85
N ALA A 1141 -65.97 -63.70 20.17
CA ALA A 1141 -64.95 -64.26 19.29
C ALA A 1141 -64.98 -65.79 19.31
N GLU A 1142 -64.84 -66.42 18.15
CA GLU A 1142 -64.70 -67.86 17.97
C GLU A 1142 -63.53 -68.10 17.01
N GLY A 1143 -62.47 -68.75 17.45
CA GLY A 1143 -61.22 -68.90 16.68
C GLY A 1143 -61.35 -69.96 15.60
N GLY A 1144 -61.72 -71.19 15.96
CA GLY A 1144 -61.97 -72.23 14.97
C GLY A 1144 -60.86 -73.27 14.97
N GLU A 1145 -60.45 -73.79 13.81
CA GLU A 1145 -59.43 -74.84 13.71
C GLU A 1145 -58.03 -74.25 13.50
N GLY A 1146 -57.12 -74.40 14.46
CA GLY A 1146 -55.73 -73.93 14.36
C GLY A 1146 -55.20 -73.44 15.71
N ASP A 1147 -53.95 -73.00 15.80
CA ASP A 1147 -53.39 -72.52 17.08
C ASP A 1147 -53.69 -71.01 17.26
N ASP A 1148 -54.90 -70.68 17.73
CA ASP A 1148 -55.45 -69.34 17.74
C ASP A 1148 -54.99 -68.48 18.92
N THR A 1149 -54.89 -67.17 18.69
CA THR A 1149 -54.55 -66.16 19.70
C THR A 1149 -55.65 -65.13 19.89
N TYR A 1150 -56.35 -65.22 21.01
CA TYR A 1150 -57.35 -64.24 21.43
C TYR A 1150 -56.70 -63.15 22.27
N THR A 1151 -56.64 -61.92 21.78
CA THR A 1151 -56.12 -60.76 22.52
C THR A 1151 -57.27 -59.92 23.06
N VAL A 1152 -57.49 -59.96 24.38
CA VAL A 1152 -58.54 -59.18 25.04
C VAL A 1152 -57.94 -57.89 25.58
N ASP A 1153 -58.19 -56.81 24.85
CA ASP A 1153 -57.67 -55.46 25.11
C ASP A 1153 -58.78 -54.51 25.56
N THR A 1154 -59.66 -55.01 26.44
CA THR A 1154 -60.78 -54.25 26.97
C THR A 1154 -61.19 -54.77 28.32
N SER A 1155 -61.57 -53.87 29.24
CA SER A 1155 -62.15 -54.30 30.51
C SER A 1155 -63.57 -54.83 30.38
N ALA A 1156 -64.29 -54.56 29.28
CA ALA A 1156 -65.65 -55.06 29.12
C ALA A 1156 -65.69 -56.60 29.10
N LEU A 1157 -66.80 -57.20 29.53
CA LEU A 1157 -66.97 -58.65 29.37
C LEU A 1157 -67.01 -59.01 27.88
N VAL A 1158 -66.09 -59.85 27.46
CA VAL A 1158 -66.09 -60.46 26.12
C VAL A 1158 -66.47 -61.93 26.20
N THR A 1159 -67.11 -62.46 25.17
CA THR A 1159 -67.44 -63.89 25.08
C THR A 1159 -66.48 -64.56 24.11
N ILE A 1160 -65.84 -65.65 24.52
CA ILE A 1160 -64.95 -66.42 23.67
C ILE A 1160 -65.41 -67.88 23.73
N GLN A 1161 -65.55 -68.51 22.57
CA GLN A 1161 -65.82 -69.94 22.46
C GLN A 1161 -64.92 -70.48 21.38
N ASP A 1162 -64.07 -71.44 21.71
CA ASP A 1162 -63.23 -72.09 20.71
C ASP A 1162 -63.76 -73.48 20.37
N THR A 1163 -63.69 -73.86 19.10
CA THR A 1163 -64.28 -75.11 18.59
C THR A 1163 -63.28 -76.05 17.92
N GLY A 1164 -62.02 -75.63 17.76
CA GLY A 1164 -60.95 -76.39 17.13
C GLY A 1164 -60.47 -77.60 17.91
N ALA A 1165 -59.79 -78.51 17.22
CA ALA A 1165 -59.18 -79.70 17.84
C ALA A 1165 -57.65 -79.58 18.03
N SER A 1166 -57.06 -78.45 17.64
CA SER A 1166 -55.67 -78.00 17.84
C SER A 1166 -55.27 -77.93 19.32
N ARG A 1167 -53.99 -77.70 19.61
CA ARG A 1167 -53.44 -77.77 20.98
C ARG A 1167 -52.44 -76.66 21.30
N GLY A 1168 -52.57 -75.51 20.65
CA GLY A 1168 -51.71 -74.35 20.82
C GLY A 1168 -52.45 -73.06 21.13
N ASP A 1169 -53.75 -73.13 21.42
CA ASP A 1169 -54.61 -71.97 21.59
C ASP A 1169 -54.24 -71.12 22.81
N LYS A 1170 -54.31 -69.81 22.63
CA LYS A 1170 -53.80 -68.82 23.56
C LYS A 1170 -54.74 -67.65 23.77
N LEU A 1171 -55.12 -67.42 25.02
CA LEU A 1171 -55.81 -66.22 25.47
C LEU A 1171 -54.83 -65.23 26.10
N VAL A 1172 -54.69 -64.05 25.51
CA VAL A 1172 -53.90 -62.93 26.03
C VAL A 1172 -54.82 -61.93 26.72
N LEU A 1173 -54.65 -61.77 28.03
CA LEU A 1173 -55.37 -60.81 28.85
C LEU A 1173 -54.54 -59.55 29.03
N SER A 1174 -54.77 -58.52 28.21
CA SER A 1174 -53.93 -57.33 28.19
C SER A 1174 -54.06 -56.44 29.43
N TYR A 1175 -55.09 -56.63 30.26
CA TYR A 1175 -55.39 -55.75 31.41
C TYR A 1175 -55.56 -56.49 32.76
N ILE A 1176 -55.46 -57.82 32.79
CA ILE A 1176 -55.54 -58.63 34.02
C ILE A 1176 -54.15 -59.19 34.32
N ARG A 1177 -53.60 -58.91 35.51
CA ARG A 1177 -52.31 -59.46 35.96
C ARG A 1177 -52.49 -60.85 36.54
N SER A 1178 -51.44 -61.68 36.54
CA SER A 1178 -51.46 -63.03 37.11
C SER A 1178 -51.99 -63.09 38.54
N VAL A 1179 -51.62 -62.11 39.38
CA VAL A 1179 -52.03 -62.03 40.79
C VAL A 1179 -53.49 -61.60 41.00
N ASP A 1180 -54.09 -60.95 40.01
CA ASP A 1180 -55.46 -60.45 40.08
C ASP A 1180 -56.45 -61.39 39.37
N LEU A 1181 -55.97 -62.39 38.61
CA LEU A 1181 -56.80 -63.30 37.85
C LEU A 1181 -57.64 -64.20 38.77
N LEU A 1182 -58.96 -64.05 38.67
CA LEU A 1182 -59.98 -64.88 39.29
C LEU A 1182 -60.64 -65.74 38.21
N MET A 1183 -60.89 -67.00 38.55
CA MET A 1183 -61.50 -68.00 37.66
C MET A 1183 -62.74 -68.57 38.35
N ASP A 1184 -63.93 -68.32 37.82
CA ASP A 1184 -65.20 -68.79 38.40
C ASP A 1184 -65.98 -69.63 37.39
N ARG A 1185 -66.48 -70.78 37.83
CA ARG A 1185 -67.43 -71.59 37.05
C ARG A 1185 -68.86 -71.17 37.35
N ILE A 1186 -69.62 -70.82 36.31
CA ILE A 1186 -71.06 -70.56 36.40
C ILE A 1186 -71.73 -71.42 35.33
N GLY A 1187 -72.50 -72.44 35.76
CA GLY A 1187 -73.13 -73.37 34.84
C GLY A 1187 -72.13 -74.20 34.01
N ALA A 1188 -72.22 -74.08 32.69
CA ALA A 1188 -71.34 -74.72 31.71
C ALA A 1188 -70.11 -73.86 31.35
N ASP A 1189 -70.06 -72.61 31.80
CA ASP A 1189 -69.08 -71.62 31.36
C ASP A 1189 -67.98 -71.37 32.40
N LEU A 1190 -66.86 -70.81 31.94
CA LEU A 1190 -65.75 -70.34 32.77
C LEU A 1190 -65.56 -68.83 32.60
N TYR A 1191 -65.61 -68.10 33.71
CA TYR A 1191 -65.35 -66.67 33.73
C TYR A 1191 -63.94 -66.38 34.25
N LEU A 1192 -63.20 -65.56 33.51
CA LEU A 1192 -61.88 -65.04 33.86
C LEU A 1192 -61.99 -63.53 34.10
N HIS A 1193 -61.77 -63.07 35.33
CA HIS A 1193 -61.99 -61.68 35.70
C HIS A 1193 -61.03 -61.25 36.81
N ARG A 1194 -61.08 -59.99 37.24
CA ARG A 1194 -60.20 -59.47 38.31
C ARG A 1194 -60.93 -58.98 39.57
N SER A 1195 -62.23 -58.81 39.48
CA SER A 1195 -63.06 -58.23 40.55
C SER A 1195 -63.82 -59.31 41.31
N LYS A 1196 -63.94 -59.21 42.64
CA LYS A 1196 -64.74 -60.18 43.39
C LYS A 1196 -66.24 -59.91 43.18
N TYR A 1197 -66.98 -60.95 42.79
CA TYR A 1197 -68.44 -60.93 42.64
C TYR A 1197 -69.13 -61.84 43.66
N THR A 1198 -70.42 -61.63 43.88
CA THR A 1198 -71.22 -62.51 44.74
C THR A 1198 -71.37 -63.87 44.06
N ALA A 1199 -71.20 -64.97 44.80
CA ALA A 1199 -71.34 -66.31 44.24
C ALA A 1199 -72.72 -66.48 43.56
N GLY A 1200 -72.71 -66.70 42.23
CA GLY A 1200 -73.91 -66.84 41.40
C GLY A 1200 -74.30 -65.62 40.55
N GLU A 1201 -73.63 -64.47 40.71
CA GLU A 1201 -73.77 -63.32 39.80
C GLU A 1201 -72.73 -63.41 38.68
N GLU A 1202 -73.12 -63.02 37.46
CA GLU A 1202 -72.22 -62.95 36.31
C GLU A 1202 -71.28 -61.75 36.42
N PRO A 1203 -69.95 -61.95 36.25
CA PRO A 1203 -69.00 -60.87 36.06
C PRO A 1203 -69.40 -59.94 34.91
N LYS A 1204 -69.18 -58.63 35.07
CA LYS A 1204 -69.45 -57.61 34.02
C LYS A 1204 -68.18 -57.15 33.28
N GLU A 1205 -67.04 -57.65 33.73
CA GLU A 1205 -65.71 -57.37 33.19
C GLU A 1205 -64.99 -58.71 33.07
N GLY A 1206 -64.04 -58.84 32.14
CA GLY A 1206 -63.29 -60.09 31.98
C GLY A 1206 -63.57 -60.81 30.66
N VAL A 1207 -63.34 -62.13 30.70
CA VAL A 1207 -63.57 -63.05 29.59
C VAL A 1207 -64.52 -64.13 30.05
N LEU A 1208 -65.60 -64.32 29.31
CA LEU A 1208 -66.47 -65.48 29.38
C LEU A 1208 -65.97 -66.52 28.38
N LEU A 1209 -65.31 -67.58 28.85
CA LEU A 1209 -65.06 -68.79 28.06
C LEU A 1209 -66.32 -69.65 28.08
N LYS A 1210 -67.09 -69.56 27.01
CA LYS A 1210 -68.43 -70.14 26.90
C LYS A 1210 -68.38 -71.65 26.63
N ASP A 1211 -69.29 -72.37 27.27
CA ASP A 1211 -69.47 -73.83 27.19
C ASP A 1211 -68.18 -74.63 27.48
N TRP A 1212 -67.24 -74.01 28.20
CA TRP A 1212 -65.94 -74.59 28.57
C TRP A 1212 -66.10 -75.97 29.22
N PHE A 1213 -67.02 -76.11 30.17
CA PHE A 1213 -67.27 -77.39 30.86
C PHE A 1213 -68.23 -78.33 30.11
N ALA A 1214 -68.74 -77.92 28.94
CA ALA A 1214 -69.62 -78.70 28.08
C ALA A 1214 -68.92 -79.28 26.84
N GLY A 1215 -67.59 -79.13 26.72
CA GLY A 1215 -66.77 -79.79 25.69
C GLY A 1215 -65.92 -78.85 24.84
N TYR A 1216 -66.01 -77.54 25.06
CA TYR A 1216 -65.27 -76.50 24.33
C TYR A 1216 -64.10 -75.96 25.16
N ASN A 1217 -63.37 -76.85 25.84
CA ASN A 1217 -62.23 -76.53 26.70
C ASN A 1217 -60.88 -76.64 25.97
N THR A 1218 -60.77 -75.98 24.83
CA THR A 1218 -59.69 -76.14 23.86
C THR A 1218 -58.61 -75.07 23.97
N ILE A 1219 -58.84 -73.94 24.66
CA ILE A 1219 -57.77 -72.96 24.94
C ILE A 1219 -56.71 -73.51 25.92
N GLU A 1220 -55.46 -73.74 25.51
CA GLU A 1220 -54.45 -74.30 26.41
C GLU A 1220 -53.68 -73.29 27.26
N GLN A 1221 -53.56 -72.04 26.83
CA GLN A 1221 -52.70 -71.06 27.50
C GLN A 1221 -53.42 -69.74 27.78
N ILE A 1222 -53.24 -69.21 28.99
CA ILE A 1222 -53.56 -67.83 29.31
C ILE A 1222 -52.23 -67.08 29.49
N GLN A 1223 -52.01 -66.01 28.72
CA GLN A 1223 -50.99 -65.02 29.02
C GLN A 1223 -51.64 -63.82 29.71
N THR A 1224 -51.21 -63.49 30.93
CA THR A 1224 -51.68 -62.30 31.63
C THR A 1224 -50.88 -61.05 31.22
N SER A 1225 -51.38 -59.87 31.61
CA SER A 1225 -50.78 -58.56 31.25
C SER A 1225 -49.35 -58.36 31.73
N ASP A 1226 -48.93 -59.08 32.78
CA ASP A 1226 -47.56 -59.17 33.30
C ASP A 1226 -46.72 -60.30 32.63
N ILE A 1227 -47.20 -60.81 31.49
CA ILE A 1227 -46.53 -61.77 30.60
C ILE A 1227 -46.34 -63.16 31.24
N GLN A 1228 -47.01 -63.44 32.36
CA GLN A 1228 -47.03 -64.79 32.91
C GLN A 1228 -47.90 -65.69 32.03
N LEU A 1229 -47.39 -66.90 31.74
CA LEU A 1229 -48.09 -67.94 31.01
C LEU A 1229 -48.66 -68.97 31.99
N ILE A 1230 -49.97 -69.19 31.92
CA ILE A 1230 -50.72 -70.14 32.73
C ILE A 1230 -51.28 -71.21 31.79
N SER A 1231 -50.86 -72.46 31.96
CA SER A 1231 -51.41 -73.57 31.20
C SER A 1231 -52.75 -74.02 31.80
N LEU A 1232 -53.79 -74.09 30.97
CA LEU A 1232 -55.09 -74.62 31.33
C LEU A 1232 -55.10 -76.15 31.18
N PRO A 1233 -55.68 -76.90 32.13
CA PRO A 1233 -55.70 -78.35 32.06
C PRO A 1233 -56.74 -78.87 31.06
N THR A 1234 -56.34 -79.87 30.27
CA THR A 1234 -57.17 -80.54 29.23
C THR A 1234 -58.29 -81.44 29.78
N SER A 1235 -58.47 -81.50 31.11
CA SER A 1235 -59.58 -82.25 31.73
C SER A 1235 -60.32 -81.35 32.73
N SER A 1236 -61.64 -81.27 32.57
CA SER A 1236 -62.55 -80.45 33.38
C SER A 1236 -62.50 -80.74 34.89
N SER A 1237 -61.87 -81.85 35.30
CA SER A 1237 -61.71 -82.27 36.70
C SER A 1237 -60.49 -81.68 37.41
N ALA A 1238 -59.55 -81.07 36.68
CA ALA A 1238 -58.23 -80.67 37.21
C ALA A 1238 -58.04 -79.15 37.41
N MET A 1239 -58.99 -78.30 36.98
CA MET A 1239 -58.80 -76.83 36.97
C MET A 1239 -59.03 -76.16 38.34
N PHE A 1240 -59.83 -76.76 39.22
CA PHE A 1240 -60.15 -76.21 40.56
C PHE A 1240 -59.57 -77.06 41.70
N ALA A 1241 -58.53 -77.84 41.42
CA ALA A 1241 -57.86 -78.74 42.37
C ALA A 1241 -56.61 -78.11 42.99
#